data_AF-A0ABD5WSY8-F1
#
_entry.id   AF-A0ABD5WSY8-F1
#
_cell.length_a   1.000
_cell.length_b   1.000
_cell.length_c   1.000
_cell.angle_alpha   90.00
_cell.angle_beta   90.00
_cell.angle_gamma   90.00
#
_symmetry.space_group_name_H-M   'P 1'
#
loop_
_entity.id
_entity.type
_entity.pdbx_description
1 polymer ?
#
loop_
_entity_poly.entity_id
_entity_poly.type
_entity_poly.pdbx_seq_one_letter_code
_entity_poly.pdbx_strand_id
1 'polypeptide(L)'
;MNDFEEVDTYGTDPTADDTDGDGIPDGEEIAQATDPLDANDPEQTDTDDDGLTDSREADLGTDPNDPDSDDDGYFDGEEVAQGSDPLDPDDPGLTAVQPVTTTEATTIAEATTTAPELTTVTTTEGTGTATTTAPEVTATTTAPEVTTIEATTTTTEETTTTTEATTTTTEATTTTTARATTTTEATTTTTEAATTTAEPTTTTGTAADTDGDGLTDAREQQLGTDPTDPDTDGDGLADGFEVVEITEFGLTPTDPLNPDTDGDGLSDGEELLEEPLSDPSDPDSDDDGVPDDEEVAGGSDPLDPQSTPGADEVETATEDGETATADSDRLDADGEADTDGDGLSDARERELGTDPQNADTDGDGLTDFTELVELPELGLDPTDPLNPDTDGDGRSDGEELLEEPLSDPTNPDSDGDGFIDGDETAAGTDPLDPESTPVSDGVGTTTERPTTTTDATTDSDGDGLVDARERELGTDPTVADTDGDGLRDGDEVDALGTDPLNPDTDDDGVTDGQEATEFGTDPTEADTDGDGLTDGEELLSVGTDPTSADTDGDGLGDGEEVAEVGTDPFTLDTDGDGLSDGEEVLDVGTDPTVADTDGDGIPDGQELQLGTDPLNPDTDGDGLADGEDPAPTDPSVPGGTDDGPDGGETTTVNG
;
A
#
# COMPACT_ATOMS: atom_id res chain seq x y z
N MET A 1 -17.74 20.90 -1.36
CA MET A 1 -16.31 20.64 -1.23
C MET A 1 -15.52 21.93 -1.40
N ASN A 2 -14.21 21.77 -1.37
CA ASN A 2 -13.22 22.61 -2.03
C ASN A 2 -12.33 21.71 -2.91
N ASP A 3 -11.52 22.32 -3.76
CA ASP A 3 -10.80 21.70 -4.88
C ASP A 3 -9.92 20.49 -4.48
N PHE A 4 -9.52 20.36 -3.20
CA PHE A 4 -8.77 19.23 -2.61
C PHE A 4 -9.70 18.11 -2.11
N GLU A 5 -10.75 18.45 -1.33
CA GLU A 5 -11.79 17.49 -0.92
C GLU A 5 -12.47 16.83 -2.16
N GLU A 6 -12.64 17.59 -3.25
CA GLU A 6 -13.26 17.12 -4.49
C GLU A 6 -12.46 15.97 -5.13
N VAL A 7 -11.12 16.05 -5.17
CA VAL A 7 -10.27 15.00 -5.77
C VAL A 7 -9.97 13.89 -4.76
N ASP A 8 -9.32 14.24 -3.65
CA ASP A 8 -8.59 13.27 -2.81
C ASP A 8 -9.50 12.56 -1.80
N THR A 9 -10.73 13.02 -1.61
CA THR A 9 -11.71 12.41 -0.68
C THR A 9 -12.92 11.80 -1.38
N TYR A 10 -13.26 12.27 -2.61
CA TYR A 10 -14.50 11.89 -3.29
C TYR A 10 -14.36 11.57 -4.79
N GLY A 11 -13.16 11.68 -5.40
CA GLY A 11 -12.92 11.30 -6.80
C GLY A 11 -13.64 12.14 -7.87
N THR A 12 -14.17 13.30 -7.49
CA THR A 12 -14.99 14.19 -8.34
C THR A 12 -14.14 15.17 -9.16
N ASP A 13 -14.68 15.71 -10.26
CA ASP A 13 -13.99 16.69 -11.11
C ASP A 13 -14.13 18.11 -10.52
N PRO A 14 -13.09 18.72 -9.91
CA PRO A 14 -13.17 20.07 -9.33
C PRO A 14 -13.38 21.18 -10.38
N THR A 15 -13.47 20.84 -11.67
CA THR A 15 -13.84 21.75 -12.75
C THR A 15 -15.30 21.62 -13.20
N ALA A 16 -16.04 20.64 -12.66
CA ALA A 16 -17.48 20.47 -12.77
C ALA A 16 -18.22 20.98 -11.51
N ASP A 17 -19.52 21.28 -11.64
CA ASP A 17 -20.42 21.51 -10.48
C ASP A 17 -21.33 20.26 -10.24
N ASP A 18 -21.08 19.16 -10.96
CA ASP A 18 -22.02 18.09 -11.40
C ASP A 18 -21.18 17.09 -12.25
N THR A 19 -20.54 16.09 -11.61
CA THR A 19 -19.50 15.22 -12.19
C THR A 19 -20.06 14.09 -13.05
N ASP A 20 -21.06 13.36 -12.57
CA ASP A 20 -21.67 12.22 -13.29
C ASP A 20 -22.62 12.66 -14.43
N GLY A 21 -23.19 13.86 -14.34
CA GLY A 21 -24.16 14.42 -15.28
C GLY A 21 -25.64 14.09 -15.00
N ASP A 22 -26.00 13.60 -13.81
CA ASP A 22 -27.40 13.44 -13.35
C ASP A 22 -28.12 14.80 -13.30
N GLY A 23 -27.49 15.77 -12.61
CA GLY A 23 -28.02 17.10 -12.36
C GLY A 23 -28.30 17.45 -10.90
N ILE A 24 -27.88 16.64 -9.92
CA ILE A 24 -27.54 17.10 -8.56
C ILE A 24 -26.05 17.52 -8.54
N PRO A 25 -25.63 18.49 -7.69
CA PRO A 25 -24.21 18.78 -7.48
C PRO A 25 -23.53 17.80 -6.52
N ASP A 26 -22.28 17.46 -6.80
CA ASP A 26 -21.42 16.56 -6.02
C ASP A 26 -21.39 16.93 -4.52
N GLY A 27 -21.25 18.22 -4.22
CA GLY A 27 -21.29 18.78 -2.87
C GLY A 27 -22.67 18.85 -2.19
N GLU A 28 -23.73 18.43 -2.88
CA GLU A 28 -25.09 18.20 -2.36
C GLU A 28 -25.34 16.68 -2.18
N GLU A 29 -24.64 15.81 -2.92
CA GLU A 29 -24.74 14.34 -2.84
C GLU A 29 -23.93 13.73 -1.70
N ILE A 30 -22.66 14.11 -1.53
CA ILE A 30 -21.88 13.76 -0.33
C ILE A 30 -22.55 14.29 0.95
N ALA A 31 -23.29 15.40 0.86
CA ALA A 31 -24.07 15.93 1.97
C ALA A 31 -25.35 15.11 2.29
N GLN A 32 -25.72 14.17 1.41
CA GLN A 32 -26.80 13.19 1.57
C GLN A 32 -26.27 11.74 1.66
N ALA A 33 -24.94 11.54 1.59
CA ALA A 33 -24.26 10.25 1.47
C ALA A 33 -24.71 9.39 0.27
N THR A 34 -24.96 10.03 -0.88
CA THR A 34 -25.10 9.37 -2.20
C THR A 34 -23.82 9.53 -3.01
N ASP A 35 -23.60 8.62 -3.96
CA ASP A 35 -22.38 8.55 -4.79
C ASP A 35 -22.39 9.60 -5.92
N PRO A 36 -21.48 10.60 -5.93
CA PRO A 36 -21.42 11.63 -6.96
C PRO A 36 -20.80 11.13 -8.30
N LEU A 37 -20.47 9.84 -8.41
CA LEU A 37 -19.86 9.22 -9.59
C LEU A 37 -20.81 8.24 -10.34
N ASP A 38 -21.91 7.78 -9.75
CA ASP A 38 -22.95 6.98 -10.45
C ASP A 38 -24.31 7.70 -10.59
N ALA A 39 -24.57 8.17 -11.82
CA ALA A 39 -25.83 8.74 -12.29
C ALA A 39 -27.04 7.77 -12.33
N ASN A 40 -27.02 6.73 -11.49
CA ASN A 40 -28.05 5.73 -11.29
C ASN A 40 -28.26 5.37 -9.80
N ASP A 41 -27.62 6.08 -8.85
CA ASP A 41 -27.73 5.87 -7.40
C ASP A 41 -29.21 5.67 -6.95
N PRO A 42 -29.53 4.61 -6.18
CA PRO A 42 -30.89 4.30 -5.78
C PRO A 42 -31.48 5.14 -4.62
N GLU A 43 -30.69 5.93 -3.88
CA GLU A 43 -30.97 6.38 -2.50
C GLU A 43 -31.25 7.89 -2.35
N GLN A 44 -31.20 8.70 -3.42
CA GLN A 44 -31.46 10.16 -3.44
C GLN A 44 -32.90 10.58 -3.01
N THR A 45 -33.33 10.36 -1.76
CA THR A 45 -34.52 10.99 -1.16
C THR A 45 -34.42 11.04 0.38
N ASP A 46 -34.17 12.23 0.92
CA ASP A 46 -34.71 12.69 2.21
C ASP A 46 -36.10 13.30 1.94
N THR A 47 -37.15 12.88 2.67
CA THR A 47 -38.54 13.32 2.43
C THR A 47 -38.98 14.52 3.31
N ASP A 48 -38.28 14.84 4.40
CA ASP A 48 -38.71 15.87 5.36
C ASP A 48 -37.65 16.92 5.80
N ASP A 49 -36.49 16.91 5.15
CA ASP A 49 -35.36 17.84 5.28
C ASP A 49 -34.62 17.72 6.65
N ASP A 50 -34.40 16.48 7.13
CA ASP A 50 -33.81 16.10 8.44
C ASP A 50 -32.28 15.90 8.41
N GLY A 51 -31.75 15.25 7.37
CA GLY A 51 -30.36 14.76 7.30
C GLY A 51 -30.21 13.23 7.28
N LEU A 52 -31.31 12.47 7.29
CA LEU A 52 -31.35 11.04 6.96
C LEU A 52 -32.14 10.79 5.67
N THR A 53 -31.81 9.71 4.96
CA THR A 53 -32.54 9.26 3.76
C THR A 53 -33.69 8.30 4.11
N ASP A 54 -34.74 8.28 3.27
CA ASP A 54 -35.93 7.39 3.36
C ASP A 54 -35.54 5.91 3.63
N SER A 55 -34.39 5.49 3.12
CA SER A 55 -33.77 4.17 3.26
C SER A 55 -33.04 3.99 4.59
N ARG A 56 -32.14 4.91 4.95
CA ARG A 56 -31.38 4.89 6.21
C ARG A 56 -32.32 4.89 7.42
N GLU A 57 -33.36 5.71 7.35
CA GLU A 57 -34.45 5.73 8.30
C GLU A 57 -35.20 4.40 8.43
N ALA A 58 -35.42 3.71 7.31
CA ALA A 58 -36.13 2.43 7.30
C ALA A 58 -35.34 1.31 8.02
N ASP A 59 -34.01 1.41 8.03
CA ASP A 59 -33.11 0.49 8.77
C ASP A 59 -32.95 0.88 10.24
N LEU A 60 -32.89 2.17 10.57
CA LEU A 60 -32.88 2.68 11.95
C LEU A 60 -34.24 2.48 12.65
N GLY A 61 -35.34 2.62 11.91
CA GLY A 61 -36.72 2.42 12.36
C GLY A 61 -37.52 3.70 12.65
N THR A 62 -37.07 4.85 12.15
CA THR A 62 -37.74 6.16 12.18
C THR A 62 -38.89 6.23 11.14
N ASP A 63 -39.57 7.38 10.95
CA ASP A 63 -40.68 7.55 9.98
C ASP A 63 -40.33 8.67 8.97
N PRO A 64 -40.03 8.35 7.68
CA PRO A 64 -39.62 9.30 6.61
C PRO A 64 -40.62 10.40 6.19
N ASN A 65 -41.29 11.00 7.16
CA ASN A 65 -42.31 12.06 7.05
C ASN A 65 -42.46 12.87 8.36
N ASP A 66 -41.71 12.59 9.44
CA ASP A 66 -41.71 13.30 10.74
C ASP A 66 -40.25 13.38 11.30
N PRO A 67 -39.53 14.51 11.12
CA PRO A 67 -38.07 14.67 11.38
C PRO A 67 -37.71 14.86 12.87
N ASP A 68 -38.36 14.10 13.75
CA ASP A 68 -38.33 14.15 15.22
C ASP A 68 -39.16 12.93 15.69
N SER A 69 -38.66 11.71 15.45
CA SER A 69 -39.45 10.46 15.52
C SER A 69 -40.02 10.16 16.91
N ASP A 70 -39.46 10.74 17.97
CA ASP A 70 -39.80 10.44 19.36
C ASP A 70 -40.47 11.59 20.17
N ASP A 71 -40.63 12.78 19.57
CA ASP A 71 -41.23 14.00 20.15
C ASP A 71 -40.33 14.69 21.25
N ASP A 72 -39.00 14.41 21.34
CA ASP A 72 -38.03 15.12 22.23
C ASP A 72 -37.80 16.58 21.79
N GLY A 73 -37.47 16.77 20.51
CA GLY A 73 -37.16 18.08 19.90
C GLY A 73 -35.72 18.31 19.42
N TYR A 74 -34.94 17.25 19.17
CA TYR A 74 -33.87 17.25 18.16
C TYR A 74 -34.40 16.61 16.86
N PHE A 75 -33.55 16.48 15.84
CA PHE A 75 -33.85 15.79 14.59
C PHE A 75 -33.13 14.44 14.56
N ASP A 76 -33.71 13.43 13.91
CA ASP A 76 -33.21 12.06 13.93
C ASP A 76 -31.78 12.00 13.34
N GLY A 77 -31.51 12.78 12.29
CA GLY A 77 -30.17 13.00 11.74
C GLY A 77 -29.20 13.75 12.66
N GLU A 78 -29.68 14.73 13.45
CA GLU A 78 -28.85 15.42 14.47
C GLU A 78 -28.43 14.47 15.60
N GLU A 79 -29.25 13.46 15.91
CA GLU A 79 -28.98 12.44 16.93
C GLU A 79 -28.06 11.33 16.43
N VAL A 80 -28.31 10.78 15.23
CA VAL A 80 -27.45 9.78 14.59
C VAL A 80 -26.03 10.32 14.40
N ALA A 81 -25.89 11.56 13.92
CA ALA A 81 -24.59 12.22 13.77
C ALA A 81 -23.86 12.53 15.10
N GLN A 82 -24.54 12.39 16.25
CA GLN A 82 -23.95 12.55 17.58
C GLN A 82 -23.92 11.22 18.39
N GLY A 83 -24.37 10.12 17.80
CA GLY A 83 -24.34 8.78 18.40
C GLY A 83 -25.35 8.55 19.53
N SER A 84 -26.49 9.26 19.56
CA SER A 84 -27.66 8.92 20.39
C SER A 84 -28.68 8.05 19.64
N ASP A 85 -29.63 7.46 20.37
CA ASP A 85 -30.69 6.61 19.82
C ASP A 85 -31.94 7.47 19.49
N PRO A 86 -32.26 7.76 18.21
CA PRO A 86 -33.39 8.64 17.81
C PRO A 86 -34.78 8.03 18.09
N LEU A 87 -34.85 6.98 18.90
CA LEU A 87 -36.08 6.30 19.33
C LEU A 87 -36.20 6.16 20.87
N ASP A 88 -35.30 6.75 21.68
CA ASP A 88 -35.40 6.78 23.17
C ASP A 88 -35.37 8.21 23.78
N PRO A 89 -36.54 8.84 24.03
CA PRO A 89 -36.66 10.24 24.52
C PRO A 89 -36.33 10.43 26.01
N ASP A 90 -35.42 9.62 26.54
CA ASP A 90 -34.77 9.71 27.84
C ASP A 90 -33.21 9.53 27.69
N ASP A 91 -32.64 9.52 26.46
CA ASP A 91 -31.19 9.34 26.18
C ASP A 91 -30.32 10.46 26.83
N PRO A 92 -29.21 10.10 27.52
CA PRO A 92 -28.30 11.08 28.13
C PRO A 92 -27.31 11.81 27.20
N GLY A 93 -27.25 11.51 25.89
CA GLY A 93 -26.24 12.02 24.95
C GLY A 93 -26.18 13.54 24.89
N LEU A 94 -27.33 14.19 24.65
CA LEU A 94 -27.39 15.63 24.40
C LEU A 94 -27.45 16.44 25.71
N THR A 95 -26.31 17.00 26.12
CA THR A 95 -26.14 17.74 27.39
C THR A 95 -26.77 19.16 27.42
N ALA A 96 -27.99 19.29 26.91
CA ALA A 96 -28.97 20.37 27.08
C ALA A 96 -28.41 21.78 27.31
N VAL A 97 -27.73 22.34 26.29
CA VAL A 97 -27.26 23.73 26.28
C VAL A 97 -28.44 24.70 26.16
N GLN A 98 -29.04 25.00 27.32
CA GLN A 98 -30.24 25.83 27.49
C GLN A 98 -30.32 27.04 26.52
N PRO A 99 -31.34 27.13 25.64
CA PRO A 99 -31.36 28.11 24.55
C PRO A 99 -31.43 29.56 25.07
N VAL A 100 -30.55 30.42 24.55
CA VAL A 100 -30.34 31.81 25.00
C VAL A 100 -31.44 32.76 24.49
N THR A 101 -32.68 32.50 24.94
CA THR A 101 -33.89 33.22 24.53
C THR A 101 -33.98 34.64 25.11
N THR A 102 -33.32 35.58 24.46
CA THR A 102 -33.42 37.01 24.79
C THR A 102 -34.70 37.63 24.22
N THR A 103 -35.81 37.73 24.98
CA THR A 103 -36.80 38.84 24.88
C THR A 103 -37.84 38.88 26.03
N GLU A 104 -38.39 40.07 26.25
CA GLU A 104 -39.23 40.56 27.36
C GLU A 104 -40.53 39.79 27.75
N ALA A 105 -40.65 39.52 29.06
CA ALA A 105 -41.73 40.00 29.97
C ALA A 105 -43.03 39.22 30.30
N THR A 106 -43.61 39.65 31.45
CA THR A 106 -45.03 39.56 31.89
C THR A 106 -45.58 38.32 32.63
N THR A 107 -45.11 38.16 33.87
CA THR A 107 -45.79 37.62 35.07
C THR A 107 -47.35 37.47 35.09
N ILE A 108 -47.87 36.22 35.19
CA ILE A 108 -49.09 35.76 35.93
C ILE A 108 -48.84 34.25 36.22
N ALA A 109 -48.72 33.64 37.42
CA ALA A 109 -49.44 33.63 38.72
C ALA A 109 -50.56 32.56 38.84
N GLU A 110 -50.61 31.87 40.00
CA GLU A 110 -51.48 30.72 40.42
C GLU A 110 -51.05 29.33 39.84
N ALA A 111 -50.71 28.25 40.58
CA ALA A 111 -50.79 27.82 42.00
C ALA A 111 -52.22 27.40 42.48
N THR A 112 -52.51 26.37 43.30
CA THR A 112 -51.81 25.35 44.15
C THR A 112 -52.70 24.06 44.19
N THR A 113 -52.45 22.88 44.81
CA THR A 113 -51.71 22.38 46.01
C THR A 113 -51.08 20.97 45.72
N THR A 114 -50.47 20.14 46.60
CA THR A 114 -50.49 19.99 48.08
C THR A 114 -49.22 19.31 48.65
N ALA A 115 -48.86 19.64 49.89
CA ALA A 115 -47.70 19.15 50.68
C ALA A 115 -48.05 17.83 51.47
N PRO A 116 -47.21 17.22 52.38
CA PRO A 116 -46.20 17.88 53.27
C PRO A 116 -44.91 17.11 53.74
N GLU A 117 -43.86 17.90 54.06
CA GLU A 117 -42.92 17.79 55.23
C GLU A 117 -41.99 16.54 55.40
N LEU A 118 -40.78 16.58 56.01
CA LEU A 118 -40.02 17.62 56.75
C LEU A 118 -38.50 17.23 56.94
N THR A 119 -37.60 18.23 57.10
CA THR A 119 -36.23 18.19 57.72
C THR A 119 -35.14 17.27 57.08
N THR A 120 -33.93 17.70 56.67
CA THR A 120 -32.83 18.55 57.27
C THR A 120 -32.13 17.92 58.49
N VAL A 121 -30.82 18.07 58.78
CA VAL A 121 -29.86 19.19 58.55
C VAL A 121 -28.42 18.67 58.29
N THR A 122 -27.59 19.48 57.62
CA THR A 122 -26.14 19.30 57.35
C THR A 122 -25.20 19.52 58.56
N THR A 123 -23.93 19.07 58.50
CA THR A 123 -22.71 19.93 58.56
C THR A 123 -21.38 19.12 58.59
N THR A 124 -20.30 19.77 58.17
CA THR A 124 -18.91 19.27 58.03
C THR A 124 -18.00 19.61 59.22
N GLU A 125 -16.80 19.00 59.22
CA GLU A 125 -15.47 19.52 59.68
C GLU A 125 -14.69 18.62 60.66
N GLY A 126 -13.42 18.33 60.31
CA GLY A 126 -12.32 18.85 61.12
C GLY A 126 -11.45 17.90 61.96
N THR A 127 -10.23 17.64 61.48
CA THR A 127 -8.96 17.43 62.24
C THR A 127 -8.73 16.12 63.02
N GLY A 128 -7.50 15.56 62.94
CA GLY A 128 -7.01 14.58 63.92
C GLY A 128 -5.97 13.55 63.43
N THR A 129 -4.69 13.93 63.28
CA THR A 129 -3.58 13.01 62.94
C THR A 129 -3.15 12.11 64.10
N ALA A 130 -2.99 10.79 63.89
CA ALA A 130 -2.18 9.92 64.77
C ALA A 130 -1.74 8.59 64.08
N THR A 131 -0.44 8.42 63.83
CA THR A 131 0.16 7.16 63.32
C THR A 131 0.33 6.12 64.43
N THR A 132 0.09 4.83 64.15
CA THR A 132 0.69 3.68 64.87
C THR A 132 0.72 2.45 63.94
N THR A 133 1.78 1.65 64.01
CA THR A 133 2.17 0.63 63.00
C THR A 133 1.75 -0.82 63.31
N ALA A 134 1.47 -1.57 62.23
CA ALA A 134 1.59 -3.03 62.07
C ALA A 134 0.57 -3.95 62.80
N PRO A 135 0.33 -5.20 62.33
CA PRO A 135 1.01 -5.92 61.23
C PRO A 135 0.10 -6.47 60.10
N GLU A 136 0.77 -6.95 59.05
CA GLU A 136 0.34 -7.82 57.95
C GLU A 136 -0.31 -9.16 58.40
N VAL A 137 -1.38 -9.62 57.70
CA VAL A 137 -1.82 -11.04 57.68
C VAL A 137 -2.56 -11.37 56.35
N THR A 138 -2.23 -12.51 55.74
CA THR A 138 -2.91 -13.11 54.56
C THR A 138 -4.25 -13.79 54.87
N ALA A 139 -5.10 -14.03 53.86
CA ALA A 139 -6.38 -14.77 54.00
C ALA A 139 -6.53 -15.93 52.99
N THR A 140 -7.31 -16.97 53.34
CA THR A 140 -7.66 -18.10 52.44
C THR A 140 -8.98 -18.80 52.84
N THR A 141 -9.89 -18.93 51.86
CA THR A 141 -10.97 -19.90 51.57
C THR A 141 -11.49 -20.91 52.63
N THR A 142 -12.82 -21.14 52.69
CA THR A 142 -13.55 -22.43 52.41
C THR A 142 -15.04 -22.44 52.87
N ALA A 143 -15.91 -23.18 52.14
CA ALA A 143 -17.37 -23.36 52.33
C ALA A 143 -17.81 -24.30 53.50
N PRO A 144 -19.13 -24.53 53.77
CA PRO A 144 -19.98 -25.56 53.10
C PRO A 144 -21.44 -25.04 52.85
N GLU A 145 -22.54 -25.77 52.55
CA GLU A 145 -22.94 -27.22 52.51
C GLU A 145 -24.17 -27.42 51.56
N VAL A 146 -24.66 -28.66 51.31
CA VAL A 146 -25.78 -29.00 50.36
C VAL A 146 -26.88 -29.84 51.04
N THR A 147 -28.13 -29.90 50.53
CA THR A 147 -29.13 -30.92 50.94
C THR A 147 -30.18 -31.28 49.86
N THR A 148 -30.69 -32.52 49.86
CA THR A 148 -31.50 -33.19 48.80
C THR A 148 -32.92 -33.63 49.24
N ILE A 149 -33.87 -33.86 48.31
CA ILE A 149 -34.99 -34.87 48.44
C ILE A 149 -35.38 -35.49 47.06
N GLU A 150 -36.03 -36.66 47.10
CA GLU A 150 -36.13 -37.76 46.12
C GLU A 150 -37.27 -37.73 45.04
N ALA A 151 -36.93 -38.20 43.82
CA ALA A 151 -37.55 -39.26 42.97
C ALA A 151 -39.07 -39.41 42.67
N THR A 152 -39.42 -39.73 41.41
CA THR A 152 -40.01 -41.04 40.97
C THR A 152 -40.18 -41.16 39.44
N THR A 153 -40.33 -42.39 38.91
CA THR A 153 -40.29 -42.73 37.46
C THR A 153 -41.56 -43.41 36.92
N THR A 154 -42.01 -43.17 35.68
CA THR A 154 -42.70 -44.19 34.83
C THR A 154 -42.61 -43.90 33.31
N THR A 155 -42.23 -44.94 32.57
CA THR A 155 -42.10 -45.21 31.11
C THR A 155 -43.29 -44.88 30.18
N THR A 156 -43.07 -44.69 28.86
CA THR A 156 -43.59 -45.53 27.71
C THR A 156 -43.15 -45.01 26.30
N GLU A 157 -42.51 -45.88 25.48
CA GLU A 157 -42.34 -45.94 23.99
C GLU A 157 -41.84 -44.69 23.20
N GLU A 158 -40.65 -44.69 22.55
CA GLU A 158 -40.19 -45.29 21.25
C GLU A 158 -40.40 -44.35 20.02
N THR A 159 -39.45 -44.09 19.08
CA THR A 159 -37.96 -44.28 19.01
C THR A 159 -37.31 -43.42 17.90
N THR A 160 -36.03 -43.08 18.07
CA THR A 160 -34.97 -42.74 17.06
C THR A 160 -35.22 -41.71 15.94
N THR A 161 -34.43 -40.63 15.96
CA THR A 161 -33.43 -40.26 14.93
C THR A 161 -32.26 -39.56 15.66
N THR A 162 -31.04 -39.57 15.12
CA THR A 162 -29.81 -39.12 15.82
C THR A 162 -29.16 -37.95 15.09
N THR A 163 -28.78 -36.92 15.85
CA THR A 163 -27.77 -35.92 15.49
C THR A 163 -26.54 -36.21 16.37
N GLU A 164 -25.34 -36.26 15.80
CA GLU A 164 -24.11 -36.40 16.58
C GLU A 164 -23.40 -35.04 16.65
N ALA A 165 -23.17 -34.56 17.87
CA ALA A 165 -22.25 -33.47 18.18
C ALA A 165 -21.20 -34.03 19.15
N THR A 166 -19.93 -33.96 18.77
CA THR A 166 -18.82 -34.53 19.54
C THR A 166 -18.44 -33.65 20.72
N THR A 167 -18.09 -34.26 21.87
CA THR A 167 -17.77 -33.54 23.11
C THR A 167 -16.37 -33.85 23.61
N THR A 168 -15.59 -32.80 23.84
CA THR A 168 -14.21 -32.83 24.33
C THR A 168 -14.13 -33.50 25.70
N THR A 169 -13.08 -34.31 25.94
CA THR A 169 -12.85 -34.96 27.25
C THR A 169 -11.37 -34.87 27.65
N THR A 170 -11.11 -34.20 28.77
CA THR A 170 -9.77 -34.06 29.35
C THR A 170 -9.60 -35.00 30.55
N GLU A 171 -8.61 -35.89 30.53
CA GLU A 171 -8.08 -36.55 31.74
C GLU A 171 -6.55 -36.36 31.83
N ALA A 172 -6.08 -35.94 33.00
CA ALA A 172 -4.66 -35.79 33.30
C ALA A 172 -4.15 -36.92 34.19
N THR A 173 -2.85 -37.25 34.17
CA THR A 173 -2.11 -37.60 35.42
C THR A 173 -0.58 -37.69 35.31
N THR A 174 0.09 -37.01 36.25
CA THR A 174 1.39 -37.34 36.89
C THR A 174 2.70 -37.32 36.08
N THR A 175 3.53 -36.32 36.42
CA THR A 175 4.98 -36.27 36.22
C THR A 175 5.74 -37.42 36.89
N THR A 176 6.87 -37.86 36.32
CA THR A 176 7.92 -38.63 37.05
C THR A 176 9.31 -38.19 36.61
N THR A 177 10.12 -37.69 37.54
CA THR A 177 11.47 -37.16 37.26
C THR A 177 12.49 -38.26 36.95
N ALA A 178 13.13 -38.22 35.77
CA ALA A 178 14.18 -39.16 35.38
C ALA A 178 15.33 -38.51 34.59
N ARG A 179 16.21 -37.81 35.33
CA ARG A 179 17.67 -37.63 35.07
C ARG A 179 18.18 -37.76 33.62
N ALA A 180 18.69 -36.65 33.08
CA ALA A 180 19.42 -36.60 31.82
C ALA A 180 20.70 -37.48 31.77
N THR A 181 20.99 -38.02 30.58
CA THR A 181 22.31 -38.47 30.11
C THR A 181 22.37 -38.30 28.59
N THR A 182 23.30 -37.48 28.08
CA THR A 182 23.55 -37.32 26.64
C THR A 182 24.28 -38.53 26.06
N THR A 183 24.02 -38.86 24.79
CA THR A 183 24.90 -39.63 23.90
C THR A 183 24.49 -39.35 22.45
N THR A 184 25.47 -38.94 21.63
CA THR A 184 25.30 -38.72 20.19
C THR A 184 25.63 -39.99 19.42
N GLU A 185 24.79 -40.41 18.49
CA GLU A 185 25.16 -41.26 17.35
C GLU A 185 24.46 -40.75 16.10
N ALA A 186 25.16 -40.74 14.96
CA ALA A 186 24.62 -40.32 13.67
C ALA A 186 24.23 -41.54 12.82
N THR A 187 23.21 -41.40 11.96
CA THR A 187 22.79 -42.43 11.01
C THR A 187 22.70 -41.88 9.60
N THR A 188 23.49 -42.47 8.70
CA THR A 188 23.53 -42.16 7.27
C THR A 188 22.34 -42.75 6.52
N THR A 189 21.73 -41.98 5.61
CA THR A 189 20.90 -42.51 4.52
C THR A 189 21.77 -42.75 3.28
N THR A 190 21.41 -43.70 2.42
CA THR A 190 22.20 -44.10 1.25
C THR A 190 21.34 -44.11 -0.01
N THR A 191 21.76 -43.36 -1.02
CA THR A 191 21.17 -43.36 -2.36
C THR A 191 22.02 -44.24 -3.29
N GLU A 192 21.42 -45.22 -3.98
CA GLU A 192 22.02 -45.88 -5.15
C GLU A 192 21.45 -45.25 -6.42
N ALA A 193 22.28 -45.13 -7.48
CA ALA A 193 22.06 -44.18 -8.56
C ALA A 193 22.06 -44.79 -9.97
N ALA A 194 21.41 -44.08 -10.90
CA ALA A 194 21.72 -44.06 -12.34
C ALA A 194 21.34 -42.65 -12.86
N THR A 195 22.27 -41.75 -13.25
CA THR A 195 23.12 -41.78 -14.46
C THR A 195 22.31 -41.94 -15.76
N THR A 196 22.48 -41.12 -16.81
CA THR A 196 23.51 -40.10 -17.15
C THR A 196 22.94 -39.21 -18.27
N THR A 197 23.30 -37.93 -18.47
CA THR A 197 24.47 -37.14 -18.01
C THR A 197 24.15 -35.65 -17.92
N ALA A 198 24.75 -34.94 -16.97
CA ALA A 198 25.04 -33.50 -17.02
C ALA A 198 26.44 -33.28 -16.41
N GLU A 199 27.25 -32.38 -17.00
CA GLU A 199 28.48 -31.79 -16.41
C GLU A 199 29.09 -30.80 -17.44
N PRO A 200 29.67 -29.66 -17.02
CA PRO A 200 29.84 -29.20 -15.65
C PRO A 200 29.09 -27.89 -15.34
N THR A 201 28.16 -27.93 -14.38
CA THR A 201 28.00 -26.79 -13.47
C THR A 201 29.11 -26.90 -12.43
N THR A 202 30.07 -25.96 -12.45
CA THR A 202 31.18 -25.94 -11.50
C THR A 202 30.80 -25.19 -10.24
N THR A 203 30.56 -25.92 -9.14
CA THR A 203 30.67 -25.34 -7.80
C THR A 203 32.15 -25.05 -7.52
N THR A 204 32.57 -23.82 -7.81
CA THR A 204 33.89 -23.26 -7.49
C THR A 204 33.65 -21.93 -6.81
N GLY A 205 34.15 -21.78 -5.57
CA GLY A 205 33.88 -20.58 -4.77
C GLY A 205 34.56 -19.34 -5.33
N THR A 206 34.04 -18.18 -4.90
CA THR A 206 34.45 -16.81 -5.23
C THR A 206 35.76 -16.71 -6.02
N ALA A 207 35.60 -16.38 -7.30
CA ALA A 207 36.68 -15.77 -8.07
C ALA A 207 37.04 -14.43 -7.41
N ALA A 208 38.17 -13.87 -7.83
CA ALA A 208 38.36 -12.44 -7.67
C ALA A 208 37.62 -11.75 -8.82
N ASP A 209 37.24 -10.53 -8.51
CA ASP A 209 36.44 -9.52 -9.20
C ASP A 209 36.92 -8.28 -8.44
N THR A 210 37.64 -7.40 -9.13
CA THR A 210 38.67 -6.55 -8.49
C THR A 210 38.33 -5.06 -8.54
N ASP A 211 37.47 -4.74 -9.50
CA ASP A 211 36.89 -3.50 -9.98
C ASP A 211 35.46 -3.42 -9.44
N GLY A 212 34.69 -4.51 -9.61
CA GLY A 212 33.33 -4.67 -9.11
C GLY A 212 32.24 -4.67 -10.19
N ASP A 213 32.60 -4.74 -11.47
CA ASP A 213 31.69 -4.75 -12.63
C ASP A 213 30.86 -6.06 -12.78
N GLY A 214 31.14 -7.06 -11.94
CA GLY A 214 30.50 -8.39 -12.00
C GLY A 214 31.20 -9.37 -12.97
N LEU A 215 32.26 -8.96 -13.65
CA LEU A 215 32.91 -9.73 -14.71
C LEU A 215 34.18 -10.48 -14.28
N THR A 216 34.49 -10.70 -13.01
CA THR A 216 35.60 -11.57 -12.51
C THR A 216 36.96 -11.61 -13.28
N ASP A 217 38.07 -11.41 -12.54
CA ASP A 217 39.50 -11.58 -12.94
C ASP A 217 39.79 -12.51 -14.14
N ALA A 218 39.14 -13.69 -14.13
CA ALA A 218 39.40 -14.79 -15.02
C ALA A 218 38.57 -14.80 -16.32
N ARG A 219 37.48 -14.03 -16.40
CA ARG A 219 36.61 -13.87 -17.58
C ARG A 219 37.11 -12.71 -18.44
N GLU A 220 37.48 -11.59 -17.83
CA GLU A 220 38.15 -10.45 -18.47
C GLU A 220 39.42 -10.87 -19.24
N GLN A 221 40.31 -11.60 -18.56
CA GLN A 221 41.53 -12.21 -19.15
C GLN A 221 41.26 -13.18 -20.32
N GLN A 222 40.00 -13.48 -20.65
CA GLN A 222 39.59 -14.22 -21.85
C GLN A 222 39.00 -13.33 -22.96
N LEU A 223 38.44 -12.17 -22.61
CA LEU A 223 37.98 -11.12 -23.54
C LEU A 223 39.17 -10.30 -24.02
N GLY A 224 39.77 -9.52 -23.10
CA GLY A 224 40.92 -8.65 -23.36
C GLY A 224 41.08 -7.49 -22.38
N THR A 225 40.06 -7.26 -21.56
CA THR A 225 39.88 -6.21 -20.54
C THR A 225 40.92 -6.29 -19.40
N ASP A 226 41.05 -5.23 -18.58
CA ASP A 226 42.09 -5.10 -17.54
C ASP A 226 41.51 -5.14 -16.11
N PRO A 227 41.79 -6.19 -15.29
CA PRO A 227 41.24 -6.40 -13.92
C PRO A 227 41.68 -5.43 -12.83
N THR A 228 41.63 -4.12 -13.13
CA THR A 228 41.61 -3.00 -12.19
C THR A 228 40.86 -1.74 -12.73
N ASP A 229 40.22 -1.80 -13.90
CA ASP A 229 39.44 -0.71 -14.54
C ASP A 229 38.07 -1.32 -14.95
N PRO A 230 36.92 -0.85 -14.42
CA PRO A 230 35.60 -1.45 -14.71
C PRO A 230 35.06 -1.11 -16.10
N ASP A 231 35.63 -0.10 -16.75
CA ASP A 231 35.44 0.34 -18.13
C ASP A 231 36.84 0.30 -18.76
N THR A 232 37.07 -0.61 -19.71
CA THR A 232 38.40 -0.83 -20.29
C THR A 232 38.79 0.20 -21.37
N ASP A 233 37.84 0.80 -22.08
CA ASP A 233 38.13 1.57 -23.30
C ASP A 233 37.69 3.04 -23.31
N GLY A 234 36.71 3.40 -22.48
CA GLY A 234 36.46 4.76 -22.02
C GLY A 234 35.20 5.47 -22.57
N ASP A 235 34.10 4.77 -22.84
CA ASP A 235 32.80 5.40 -23.17
C ASP A 235 31.84 5.59 -22.00
N GLY A 236 32.01 4.86 -20.89
CA GLY A 236 31.15 4.94 -19.70
C GLY A 236 30.31 3.69 -19.44
N LEU A 237 30.23 2.74 -20.36
CA LEU A 237 29.71 1.41 -20.06
C LEU A 237 30.76 0.60 -19.27
N ALA A 238 30.29 -0.25 -18.36
CA ALA A 238 31.16 -1.20 -17.67
C ALA A 238 31.32 -2.48 -18.50
N ASP A 239 32.53 -3.02 -18.56
CA ASP A 239 32.86 -4.27 -19.29
C ASP A 239 31.87 -5.40 -18.92
N GLY A 240 31.45 -5.44 -17.66
CA GLY A 240 30.41 -6.29 -17.08
C GLY A 240 29.04 -6.17 -17.71
N PHE A 241 28.55 -4.94 -17.83
CA PHE A 241 27.22 -4.61 -18.37
C PHE A 241 27.11 -5.08 -19.82
N GLU A 242 28.05 -4.65 -20.66
CA GLU A 242 28.18 -4.97 -22.08
C GLU A 242 28.14 -6.46 -22.42
N VAL A 243 28.61 -7.31 -21.50
CA VAL A 243 28.87 -8.73 -21.77
C VAL A 243 27.86 -9.66 -21.08
N VAL A 244 27.16 -9.16 -20.07
CA VAL A 244 26.29 -9.95 -19.20
C VAL A 244 24.92 -9.28 -19.07
N GLU A 245 24.89 -8.06 -18.54
CA GLU A 245 23.66 -7.41 -18.05
C GLU A 245 22.78 -6.86 -19.18
N ILE A 246 23.40 -6.30 -20.23
CA ILE A 246 22.72 -5.84 -21.46
C ILE A 246 21.86 -6.95 -22.11
N THR A 247 22.17 -8.23 -21.86
CA THR A 247 21.37 -9.37 -22.35
C THR A 247 20.13 -9.68 -21.51
N GLU A 248 20.04 -9.17 -20.29
CA GLU A 248 18.87 -9.31 -19.41
C GLU A 248 17.83 -8.21 -19.74
N PHE A 249 18.29 -7.02 -20.12
CA PHE A 249 17.47 -5.98 -20.80
C PHE A 249 17.03 -6.36 -22.23
N GLY A 250 17.51 -7.49 -22.77
CA GLY A 250 17.12 -8.01 -24.09
C GLY A 250 17.81 -7.36 -25.30
N LEU A 251 18.68 -6.38 -25.06
CA LEU A 251 19.54 -5.73 -26.05
C LEU A 251 20.67 -6.66 -26.52
N THR A 252 21.48 -6.19 -27.48
CA THR A 252 22.61 -6.98 -28.02
C THR A 252 23.93 -6.61 -27.36
N PRO A 253 24.80 -7.58 -27.01
CA PRO A 253 26.14 -7.31 -26.50
C PRO A 253 27.05 -6.57 -27.48
N THR A 254 27.62 -5.49 -26.98
CA THR A 254 28.71 -4.67 -27.51
C THR A 254 30.09 -5.38 -27.38
N ASP A 255 31.20 -4.73 -27.73
CA ASP A 255 32.57 -5.27 -27.62
C ASP A 255 33.43 -4.38 -26.70
N PRO A 256 33.68 -4.76 -25.41
CA PRO A 256 34.30 -3.95 -24.32
C PRO A 256 35.81 -3.69 -24.51
N LEU A 257 36.18 -3.30 -25.73
CA LEU A 257 37.51 -3.01 -26.27
C LEU A 257 37.43 -2.02 -27.47
N ASN A 258 36.25 -1.46 -27.74
CA ASN A 258 35.85 -0.72 -28.92
C ASN A 258 34.59 0.16 -28.65
N PRO A 259 34.75 1.42 -28.19
CA PRO A 259 33.67 2.34 -27.83
C PRO A 259 33.12 3.06 -29.07
N ASP A 260 32.33 2.34 -29.88
CA ASP A 260 31.87 2.60 -31.26
C ASP A 260 31.63 1.22 -31.92
N THR A 261 30.74 0.39 -31.36
CA THR A 261 30.58 -1.05 -31.68
C THR A 261 30.22 -1.30 -33.15
N ASP A 262 29.37 -0.47 -33.74
CA ASP A 262 28.86 -0.67 -35.10
C ASP A 262 29.66 0.09 -36.19
N GLY A 263 30.32 1.20 -35.84
CA GLY A 263 31.09 2.06 -36.73
C GLY A 263 30.39 3.36 -37.19
N ASP A 264 29.31 3.80 -36.53
CA ASP A 264 28.58 5.05 -36.72
C ASP A 264 29.48 6.29 -36.51
N GLY A 265 29.76 6.64 -35.25
CA GLY A 265 30.36 7.92 -34.88
C GLY A 265 30.07 8.38 -33.45
N LEU A 266 28.95 7.94 -32.86
CA LEU A 266 28.68 7.88 -31.43
C LEU A 266 29.52 6.78 -30.75
N SER A 267 29.37 6.62 -29.44
CA SER A 267 29.94 5.52 -28.66
C SER A 267 28.86 4.84 -27.84
N ASP A 268 29.05 3.55 -27.53
CA ASP A 268 28.02 2.68 -26.98
C ASP A 268 27.44 3.23 -25.65
N GLY A 269 28.26 3.95 -24.87
CA GLY A 269 27.84 4.73 -23.70
C GLY A 269 27.08 6.03 -24.01
N GLU A 270 27.47 6.79 -25.05
CA GLU A 270 26.69 7.95 -25.51
C GLU A 270 25.28 7.50 -25.97
N GLU A 271 25.16 6.35 -26.64
CA GLU A 271 23.88 5.83 -27.18
C GLU A 271 22.93 5.23 -26.14
N LEU A 272 23.44 4.81 -24.99
CA LEU A 272 22.66 4.19 -23.90
C LEU A 272 22.52 5.06 -22.64
N LEU A 273 23.28 6.16 -22.53
CA LEU A 273 23.31 7.03 -21.34
C LEU A 273 23.09 8.53 -21.63
N GLU A 274 23.24 9.03 -22.87
CA GLU A 274 22.98 10.43 -23.23
C GLU A 274 21.84 10.54 -24.28
N GLU A 275 20.76 11.29 -23.98
CA GLU A 275 19.64 11.45 -24.92
C GLU A 275 20.01 12.32 -26.15
N PRO A 276 19.54 11.98 -27.38
CA PRO A 276 18.54 10.96 -27.66
C PRO A 276 19.15 9.55 -27.87
N LEU A 277 18.59 8.55 -27.17
CA LEU A 277 19.09 7.16 -27.16
C LEU A 277 18.97 6.44 -28.52
N SER A 278 19.86 5.47 -28.78
CA SER A 278 19.91 4.64 -30.01
C SER A 278 20.26 3.16 -29.72
N ASP A 279 20.26 2.28 -30.74
CA ASP A 279 20.73 0.88 -30.62
C ASP A 279 22.20 0.80 -31.05
N PRO A 280 23.18 0.66 -30.12
CA PRO A 280 24.64 0.64 -30.42
C PRO A 280 25.11 -0.59 -31.22
N SER A 281 24.22 -1.22 -31.98
CA SER A 281 24.49 -2.32 -32.89
C SER A 281 23.95 -2.14 -34.31
N ASP A 282 23.16 -1.10 -34.63
CA ASP A 282 22.65 -0.80 -35.98
C ASP A 282 22.68 0.72 -36.30
N PRO A 283 23.56 1.21 -37.21
CA PRO A 283 23.93 2.64 -37.37
C PRO A 283 22.95 3.43 -38.25
N ASP A 284 21.66 3.22 -38.03
CA ASP A 284 20.49 3.64 -38.82
C ASP A 284 19.24 3.17 -38.03
N SER A 285 19.12 3.52 -36.74
CA SER A 285 18.25 2.82 -35.75
C SER A 285 16.78 2.69 -36.17
N ASP A 286 16.26 3.63 -36.97
CA ASP A 286 14.88 3.65 -37.47
C ASP A 286 14.67 3.11 -38.92
N ASP A 287 15.74 2.75 -39.64
CA ASP A 287 15.78 2.27 -41.05
C ASP A 287 15.32 3.35 -42.10
N ASP A 288 15.43 4.67 -41.82
CA ASP A 288 15.24 5.78 -42.81
C ASP A 288 16.35 5.83 -43.86
N GLY A 289 17.61 5.75 -43.41
CA GLY A 289 18.81 5.95 -44.22
C GLY A 289 19.66 7.19 -43.87
N VAL A 290 19.56 7.71 -42.64
CA VAL A 290 20.48 8.67 -42.02
C VAL A 290 21.09 7.99 -40.78
N PRO A 291 22.42 8.04 -40.56
CA PRO A 291 23.01 7.48 -39.35
C PRO A 291 22.77 8.36 -38.14
N ASP A 292 22.77 7.73 -36.98
CA ASP A 292 22.46 8.33 -35.69
C ASP A 292 23.49 9.44 -35.34
N ASP A 293 24.76 9.33 -35.78
CA ASP A 293 25.79 10.41 -35.79
C ASP A 293 25.32 11.71 -36.48
N GLU A 294 24.59 11.59 -37.60
CA GLU A 294 24.10 12.74 -38.38
C GLU A 294 22.73 13.23 -37.85
N GLU A 295 21.96 12.39 -37.14
CA GLU A 295 20.73 12.74 -36.40
C GLU A 295 21.02 13.53 -35.11
N VAL A 296 21.80 12.97 -34.17
CA VAL A 296 22.18 13.61 -32.90
C VAL A 296 22.92 14.92 -33.16
N ALA A 297 23.91 14.93 -34.06
CA ALA A 297 24.61 16.16 -34.46
C ALA A 297 23.74 17.11 -35.32
N GLY A 298 22.60 16.63 -35.80
CA GLY A 298 21.57 17.38 -36.53
C GLY A 298 20.52 18.05 -35.64
N GLY A 299 20.31 17.53 -34.43
CA GLY A 299 19.18 17.88 -33.57
C GLY A 299 17.88 17.25 -34.06
N SER A 300 17.93 15.99 -34.46
CA SER A 300 16.77 15.13 -34.73
C SER A 300 16.92 13.79 -33.99
N ASP A 301 15.84 13.02 -33.99
CA ASP A 301 15.59 11.84 -33.16
C ASP A 301 15.89 10.57 -33.99
N PRO A 302 16.86 9.73 -33.59
CA PRO A 302 17.26 8.51 -34.33
C PRO A 302 16.23 7.36 -34.23
N LEU A 303 15.14 7.53 -33.47
CA LEU A 303 14.07 6.54 -33.30
C LEU A 303 12.75 6.93 -34.02
N ASP A 304 12.60 8.16 -34.54
CA ASP A 304 11.49 8.55 -35.42
C ASP A 304 11.93 8.74 -36.89
N PRO A 305 11.57 7.82 -37.81
CA PRO A 305 11.91 7.91 -39.23
C PRO A 305 11.10 8.98 -39.99
N GLN A 306 10.46 9.93 -39.29
CA GLN A 306 9.93 11.19 -39.83
C GLN A 306 10.68 12.44 -39.30
N SER A 307 11.50 12.31 -38.26
CA SER A 307 12.63 13.20 -37.96
C SER A 307 13.61 13.21 -39.15
N THR A 308 14.51 14.19 -39.21
CA THR A 308 15.69 14.19 -40.12
C THR A 308 16.46 15.51 -40.02
N PRO A 309 17.80 15.53 -40.24
CA PRO A 309 18.63 16.70 -39.99
C PRO A 309 18.27 17.91 -40.87
N GLY A 310 17.68 18.92 -40.23
CA GLY A 310 17.29 20.18 -40.87
C GLY A 310 15.97 20.13 -41.65
N ALA A 311 15.03 19.26 -41.27
CA ALA A 311 13.70 19.19 -41.87
C ALA A 311 12.89 20.52 -41.80
N ASP A 312 12.97 21.28 -40.70
CA ASP A 312 12.07 22.43 -40.43
C ASP A 312 12.74 23.82 -40.23
N GLU A 313 13.72 24.18 -41.08
CA GLU A 313 14.32 25.53 -41.06
C GLU A 313 13.43 26.63 -41.72
N VAL A 314 12.30 27.01 -41.07
CA VAL A 314 11.57 28.28 -41.33
C VAL A 314 10.97 28.85 -40.03
N GLU A 315 11.53 29.88 -39.38
CA GLU A 315 11.79 31.22 -39.95
C GLU A 315 13.05 31.90 -39.37
N THR A 316 13.78 32.64 -40.21
CA THR A 316 15.15 33.09 -39.90
C THR A 316 15.27 34.39 -39.08
N ALA A 317 15.98 34.28 -37.95
CA ALA A 317 16.99 35.23 -37.42
C ALA A 317 16.60 36.63 -36.87
N THR A 318 17.25 37.03 -35.77
CA THR A 318 18.39 37.96 -35.85
C THR A 318 19.34 37.99 -34.64
N GLU A 319 20.64 37.87 -34.93
CA GLU A 319 21.79 38.17 -34.05
C GLU A 319 21.92 39.69 -33.78
N ASP A 320 21.64 40.20 -32.56
CA ASP A 320 22.31 41.37 -31.91
C ASP A 320 21.65 41.79 -30.55
N GLY A 321 22.18 41.31 -29.41
CA GLY A 321 22.40 42.12 -28.18
C GLY A 321 21.31 42.33 -27.11
N GLU A 322 21.70 42.07 -25.85
CA GLU A 322 21.14 42.50 -24.54
C GLU A 322 19.84 43.36 -24.52
N THR A 323 18.70 42.75 -24.17
CA THR A 323 17.78 43.28 -23.13
C THR A 323 16.95 42.15 -22.53
N ALA A 324 16.95 42.01 -21.21
CA ALA A 324 16.07 41.07 -20.52
C ALA A 324 14.59 41.42 -20.71
N THR A 325 13.84 40.43 -21.19
CA THR A 325 12.43 40.16 -20.89
C THR A 325 12.41 38.71 -20.41
N ALA A 326 11.56 38.38 -19.43
CA ALA A 326 11.25 36.98 -19.17
C ALA A 326 10.49 36.44 -20.39
N ASP A 327 11.01 35.36 -20.96
CA ASP A 327 10.17 34.34 -21.59
C ASP A 327 9.94 33.31 -20.46
N SER A 328 8.69 32.96 -20.22
CA SER A 328 8.18 31.99 -19.22
C SER A 328 7.90 30.66 -19.92
N ASP A 329 8.80 30.37 -20.86
CA ASP A 329 8.63 29.50 -22.00
C ASP A 329 10.03 28.91 -22.31
N ARG A 330 10.79 28.63 -21.24
CA ARG A 330 11.84 27.61 -21.26
C ARG A 330 11.13 26.26 -21.29
N LEU A 331 11.83 25.29 -21.87
CA LEU A 331 11.41 23.92 -21.89
C LEU A 331 12.59 23.09 -21.38
N ASP A 332 12.27 21.99 -20.73
CA ASP A 332 13.19 20.95 -20.29
C ASP A 332 13.80 20.20 -21.51
N ALA A 333 14.43 19.04 -21.26
CA ALA A 333 14.95 18.19 -22.33
C ALA A 333 13.82 17.60 -23.21
N ASP A 334 12.68 17.28 -22.61
CA ASP A 334 11.56 16.55 -23.24
C ASP A 334 10.61 17.46 -24.03
N GLY A 335 10.65 18.77 -23.77
CA GLY A 335 9.83 19.79 -24.41
C GLY A 335 8.59 20.22 -23.61
N GLU A 336 8.47 19.82 -22.35
CA GLU A 336 7.49 20.36 -21.40
C GLU A 336 8.05 21.62 -20.72
N ALA A 337 7.21 22.34 -19.95
CA ALA A 337 7.61 23.62 -19.38
C ALA A 337 8.62 23.47 -18.23
N ASP A 338 9.67 24.29 -18.25
CA ASP A 338 10.65 24.50 -17.17
C ASP A 338 10.67 26.01 -16.93
N THR A 339 10.06 26.50 -15.84
CA THR A 339 9.80 27.95 -15.73
C THR A 339 10.99 28.77 -15.23
N ASP A 340 11.92 28.21 -14.45
CA ASP A 340 13.06 28.95 -13.89
C ASP A 340 14.44 28.55 -14.45
N GLY A 341 14.64 27.31 -14.90
CA GLY A 341 15.81 26.77 -15.58
C GLY A 341 16.78 25.96 -14.73
N ASP A 342 16.29 25.08 -13.85
CA ASP A 342 17.10 24.18 -13.02
C ASP A 342 17.43 22.84 -13.72
N GLY A 343 16.41 22.12 -14.19
CA GLY A 343 16.50 20.82 -14.87
C GLY A 343 15.24 19.95 -14.71
N LEU A 344 14.43 20.16 -13.66
CA LEU A 344 13.08 19.61 -13.54
C LEU A 344 12.07 20.39 -14.40
N SER A 345 10.84 19.89 -14.44
CA SER A 345 9.74 20.49 -15.20
C SER A 345 8.62 20.97 -14.29
N ASP A 346 7.89 22.00 -14.75
CA ASP A 346 6.63 22.52 -14.19
C ASP A 346 5.63 21.39 -13.85
N ALA A 347 5.76 20.20 -14.45
CA ALA A 347 4.97 19.02 -14.17
C ALA A 347 5.54 18.14 -13.06
N ARG A 348 6.83 17.80 -13.13
CA ARG A 348 7.52 16.97 -12.13
C ARG A 348 7.63 17.70 -10.79
N GLU A 349 7.94 18.99 -10.80
CA GLU A 349 7.97 19.84 -9.60
C GLU A 349 6.62 19.88 -8.87
N ARG A 350 5.50 19.86 -9.61
CA ARG A 350 4.14 19.83 -9.05
C ARG A 350 3.70 18.46 -8.54
N GLU A 351 4.36 17.41 -8.97
CA GLU A 351 4.19 16.03 -8.46
C GLU A 351 5.00 15.85 -7.16
N LEU A 352 6.18 16.47 -7.08
CA LEU A 352 7.09 16.46 -5.93
C LEU A 352 6.78 17.51 -4.85
N GLY A 353 5.95 18.52 -5.14
CA GLY A 353 5.55 19.57 -4.18
C GLY A 353 6.43 20.84 -4.15
N THR A 354 7.51 20.88 -4.93
CA THR A 354 8.43 22.03 -5.10
C THR A 354 7.77 23.26 -5.80
N ASP A 355 8.42 24.44 -5.85
CA ASP A 355 7.87 25.66 -6.50
C ASP A 355 8.48 25.89 -7.90
N PRO A 356 7.71 25.74 -9.02
CA PRO A 356 8.12 25.98 -10.43
C PRO A 356 8.57 27.39 -10.81
N GLN A 357 9.12 28.15 -9.89
CA GLN A 357 9.65 29.49 -10.06
C GLN A 357 10.92 29.71 -9.21
N ASN A 358 11.36 28.69 -8.49
CA ASN A 358 12.43 28.72 -7.50
C ASN A 358 13.16 27.36 -7.30
N ALA A 359 13.87 26.90 -8.35
CA ALA A 359 15.12 26.10 -8.49
C ALA A 359 16.10 25.89 -7.30
N ASP A 360 15.66 26.00 -6.06
CA ASP A 360 16.37 26.10 -4.77
C ASP A 360 15.22 26.25 -3.74
N THR A 361 14.27 25.29 -3.73
CA THR A 361 12.90 25.46 -3.19
C THR A 361 12.90 25.83 -1.72
N ASP A 362 13.72 25.16 -0.93
CA ASP A 362 13.91 25.38 0.51
C ASP A 362 14.80 26.61 0.83
N GLY A 363 15.73 26.94 -0.07
CA GLY A 363 16.73 28.00 0.05
C GLY A 363 18.07 27.56 0.64
N ASP A 364 18.41 26.26 0.61
CA ASP A 364 19.70 25.69 1.02
C ASP A 364 20.86 26.19 0.15
N GLY A 365 20.77 26.04 -1.17
CA GLY A 365 21.83 26.34 -2.13
C GLY A 365 22.29 25.17 -3.03
N LEU A 366 21.73 23.97 -2.88
CA LEU A 366 21.53 22.99 -3.95
C LEU A 366 20.42 23.48 -4.91
N THR A 367 19.90 22.58 -5.76
CA THR A 367 18.73 22.84 -6.62
C THR A 367 17.91 21.57 -6.69
N ASP A 368 16.60 21.69 -6.82
CA ASP A 368 15.63 20.60 -6.79
C ASP A 368 16.00 19.43 -7.75
N PHE A 369 16.52 19.73 -8.95
CA PHE A 369 17.10 18.77 -9.89
C PHE A 369 18.40 18.11 -9.39
N THR A 370 19.30 18.87 -8.77
CA THR A 370 20.58 18.35 -8.27
C THR A 370 20.32 17.30 -7.20
N GLU A 371 19.36 17.52 -6.30
CA GLU A 371 19.10 16.66 -5.15
C GLU A 371 18.44 15.34 -5.55
N LEU A 372 17.46 15.40 -6.46
CA LEU A 372 16.70 14.24 -6.91
C LEU A 372 17.33 13.49 -8.08
N VAL A 373 18.30 14.08 -8.80
CA VAL A 373 18.92 13.50 -10.00
C VAL A 373 20.45 13.51 -9.94
N GLU A 374 21.09 14.68 -9.79
CA GLU A 374 22.56 14.77 -9.84
C GLU A 374 23.26 14.09 -8.65
N LEU A 375 22.67 14.06 -7.45
CA LEU A 375 23.23 13.34 -6.29
C LEU A 375 23.17 11.81 -6.48
N PRO A 376 22.03 11.18 -6.82
CA PRO A 376 21.98 9.77 -7.23
C PRO A 376 22.93 9.40 -8.37
N GLU A 377 23.03 10.22 -9.43
CA GLU A 377 23.95 9.99 -10.54
C GLU A 377 25.43 10.01 -10.12
N LEU A 378 25.78 10.82 -9.12
CA LEU A 378 27.12 10.87 -8.54
C LEU A 378 27.39 9.74 -7.53
N GLY A 379 26.40 8.90 -7.23
CA GLY A 379 26.49 7.84 -6.23
C GLY A 379 26.56 8.38 -4.79
N LEU A 380 25.90 9.51 -4.55
CA LEU A 380 25.58 10.04 -3.23
C LEU A 380 24.12 9.70 -2.90
N ASP A 381 23.80 9.58 -1.61
CA ASP A 381 22.40 9.42 -1.20
C ASP A 381 21.66 10.76 -1.44
N PRO A 382 20.39 10.74 -1.90
CA PRO A 382 19.63 11.94 -2.21
C PRO A 382 19.23 12.72 -0.94
N THR A 383 18.92 14.00 -1.13
CA THR A 383 18.43 14.94 -0.11
C THR A 383 17.02 15.41 -0.45
N ASP A 384 16.27 15.94 0.53
CA ASP A 384 14.89 16.42 0.32
C ASP A 384 14.86 17.91 -0.09
N PRO A 385 14.49 18.26 -1.34
CA PRO A 385 14.43 19.65 -1.80
C PRO A 385 13.33 20.50 -1.13
N LEU A 386 12.56 19.93 -0.20
CA LEU A 386 11.63 20.64 0.69
C LEU A 386 12.22 20.91 2.09
N ASN A 387 13.36 20.30 2.47
CA ASN A 387 13.95 20.37 3.80
C ASN A 387 15.48 20.67 3.80
N PRO A 388 15.90 21.89 4.19
CA PRO A 388 17.29 22.37 4.06
C PRO A 388 18.24 21.90 5.19
N ASP A 389 18.05 20.67 5.68
CA ASP A 389 18.69 20.07 6.87
C ASP A 389 18.26 18.58 6.89
N THR A 390 18.61 17.78 5.87
CA THR A 390 18.02 16.44 5.63
C THR A 390 18.17 15.50 6.83
N ASP A 391 19.30 15.55 7.55
CA ASP A 391 19.53 14.73 8.74
C ASP A 391 19.20 15.42 10.09
N GLY A 392 18.82 16.70 10.06
CA GLY A 392 18.43 17.51 11.22
C GLY A 392 19.56 17.88 12.19
N ASP A 393 20.82 17.77 11.76
CA ASP A 393 22.02 18.16 12.51
C ASP A 393 22.08 19.67 12.85
N GLY A 394 21.60 20.51 11.94
CA GLY A 394 21.69 21.97 12.02
C GLY A 394 22.83 22.60 11.20
N ARG A 395 23.37 21.87 10.22
CA ARG A 395 24.01 22.45 9.02
C ARG A 395 22.91 22.66 7.96
N SER A 396 23.22 22.40 6.69
CA SER A 396 22.28 22.32 5.58
C SER A 396 22.99 21.55 4.47
N ASP A 397 22.26 20.85 3.63
CA ASP A 397 22.81 19.84 2.74
C ASP A 397 23.82 20.44 1.75
N GLY A 398 23.56 21.65 1.25
CA GLY A 398 24.47 22.48 0.49
C GLY A 398 25.58 23.14 1.31
N GLU A 399 25.46 23.38 2.63
CA GLU A 399 26.63 23.72 3.46
C GLU A 399 27.60 22.53 3.55
N GLU A 400 27.07 21.29 3.53
CA GLU A 400 27.84 20.07 3.71
C GLU A 400 28.45 19.57 2.41
N LEU A 401 27.72 19.60 1.29
CA LEU A 401 28.25 19.27 -0.03
C LEU A 401 29.12 20.39 -0.64
N LEU A 402 28.99 21.66 -0.20
CA LEU A 402 29.70 22.80 -0.81
C LEU A 402 30.70 23.57 0.09
N GLU A 403 30.59 23.60 1.43
CA GLU A 403 31.54 24.31 2.33
C GLU A 403 32.38 23.38 3.23
N GLU A 404 33.62 23.09 2.81
CA GLU A 404 34.59 22.23 3.54
C GLU A 404 34.75 22.59 5.05
N PRO A 405 34.71 21.62 5.97
CA PRO A 405 34.71 20.16 5.73
C PRO A 405 33.35 19.64 5.24
N LEU A 406 33.41 18.72 4.28
CA LEU A 406 32.23 18.11 3.68
C LEU A 406 31.82 16.90 4.51
N SER A 407 30.75 17.02 5.28
CA SER A 407 30.08 15.94 5.99
C SER A 407 29.03 15.27 5.09
N ASP A 408 28.32 14.29 5.63
CA ASP A 408 27.42 13.38 4.92
C ASP A 408 25.96 13.80 5.24
N PRO A 409 25.23 14.51 4.36
CA PRO A 409 23.99 15.23 4.70
C PRO A 409 22.79 14.34 5.06
N THR A 410 22.96 13.02 4.99
CA THR A 410 21.98 12.01 5.40
C THR A 410 22.38 11.29 6.70
N ASN A 411 23.44 11.74 7.39
CA ASN A 411 23.99 11.09 8.59
C ASN A 411 24.61 12.08 9.61
N PRO A 412 23.94 12.35 10.75
CA PRO A 412 24.25 13.49 11.64
C PRO A 412 25.41 13.22 12.61
N ASP A 413 26.36 12.35 12.26
CA ASP A 413 27.60 12.02 12.98
C ASP A 413 28.57 11.34 11.97
N SER A 414 29.18 12.12 11.06
CA SER A 414 29.96 11.61 9.92
C SER A 414 31.17 10.75 10.32
N ASP A 415 31.69 10.88 11.54
CA ASP A 415 32.82 10.06 12.04
C ASP A 415 32.48 9.02 13.11
N GLY A 416 31.26 9.07 13.67
CA GLY A 416 30.71 8.10 14.62
C GLY A 416 31.31 8.17 16.01
N ASP A 417 31.81 9.33 16.47
CA ASP A 417 32.35 9.53 17.82
C ASP A 417 31.32 9.99 18.87
N GLY A 418 30.16 10.46 18.43
CA GLY A 418 29.00 10.84 19.27
C GLY A 418 28.87 12.34 19.53
N PHE A 419 29.26 13.17 18.57
CA PHE A 419 28.94 14.60 18.49
C PHE A 419 28.50 14.93 17.06
N ILE A 420 27.33 15.57 16.93
CA ILE A 420 26.78 15.94 15.62
C ILE A 420 27.62 17.04 14.95
N ASP A 421 27.70 16.99 13.63
CA ASP A 421 28.63 17.69 12.76
C ASP A 421 28.45 19.23 12.77
N GLY A 422 27.24 19.71 13.04
CA GLY A 422 26.87 21.10 13.24
C GLY A 422 27.26 21.63 14.63
N ASP A 423 27.19 20.82 15.70
CA ASP A 423 27.69 21.23 17.04
C ASP A 423 29.24 21.15 17.08
N GLU A 424 29.87 20.25 16.30
CA GLU A 424 31.30 20.22 15.94
C GLU A 424 31.71 21.49 15.15
N THR A 425 31.03 21.78 14.04
CA THR A 425 31.31 22.93 13.17
C THR A 425 31.08 24.26 13.90
N ALA A 426 30.03 24.36 14.73
CA ALA A 426 29.79 25.49 15.62
C ALA A 426 30.82 25.61 16.76
N ALA A 427 31.42 24.51 17.21
CA ALA A 427 32.57 24.51 18.13
C ALA A 427 33.88 24.90 17.41
N GLY A 428 33.96 24.69 16.09
CA GLY A 428 35.14 24.84 15.26
C GLY A 428 36.13 23.67 15.41
N THR A 429 35.57 22.46 15.53
CA THR A 429 36.29 21.18 15.42
C THR A 429 36.17 20.64 13.99
N ASP A 430 36.07 19.33 13.73
CA ASP A 430 36.32 18.73 12.40
C ASP A 430 35.54 17.40 12.31
N PRO A 431 34.31 17.37 11.73
CA PRO A 431 33.36 16.24 11.78
C PRO A 431 33.83 14.94 11.09
N LEU A 432 35.04 14.95 10.52
CA LEU A 432 35.64 13.82 9.80
C LEU A 432 36.89 13.24 10.52
N ASP A 433 37.16 13.62 11.78
CA ASP A 433 38.31 13.15 12.57
C ASP A 433 37.85 12.77 14.00
N PRO A 434 37.60 11.48 14.32
CA PRO A 434 36.99 11.00 15.57
C PRO A 434 37.94 11.04 16.79
N GLU A 435 38.93 11.95 16.76
CA GLU A 435 39.64 12.47 17.93
C GLU A 435 39.60 14.02 18.00
N SER A 436 38.74 14.69 17.22
CA SER A 436 38.62 16.15 17.07
C SER A 436 37.80 16.78 18.20
N THR A 437 36.60 16.25 18.48
CA THR A 437 35.67 16.42 19.63
C THR A 437 35.57 17.82 20.30
N PRO A 438 34.40 18.32 20.74
CA PRO A 438 34.24 19.65 21.35
C PRO A 438 34.81 19.83 22.80
N VAL A 439 36.02 19.34 23.09
CA VAL A 439 36.58 19.20 24.44
C VAL A 439 37.13 20.51 25.01
N SER A 440 36.45 21.03 26.03
CA SER A 440 36.82 22.26 26.73
C SER A 440 38.20 22.21 27.44
N ASP A 441 39.28 22.65 26.76
CA ASP A 441 40.64 22.70 27.34
C ASP A 441 40.75 23.75 28.47
N GLY A 442 40.71 23.26 29.70
CA GLY A 442 40.21 24.01 30.86
C GLY A 442 41.10 25.14 31.42
N VAL A 443 41.02 26.35 30.85
CA VAL A 443 41.49 27.61 31.48
C VAL A 443 40.46 28.75 31.35
N GLY A 444 39.26 28.55 31.90
CA GLY A 444 38.14 29.49 31.70
C GLY A 444 38.16 30.80 32.51
N THR A 445 37.36 31.77 32.06
CA THR A 445 36.53 32.64 32.93
C THR A 445 35.22 33.06 32.26
N THR A 446 34.15 32.32 32.54
CA THR A 446 32.74 32.78 32.63
C THR A 446 32.16 33.60 31.46
N THR A 447 31.44 32.92 30.58
CA THR A 447 29.96 33.01 30.57
C THR A 447 29.43 31.57 30.63
N GLU A 448 28.26 31.35 31.23
CA GLU A 448 27.73 30.00 31.49
C GLU A 448 26.50 29.76 30.58
N ARG A 449 26.59 28.84 29.61
CA ARG A 449 25.45 27.97 29.19
C ARG A 449 25.44 26.81 30.22
N PRO A 450 24.27 26.30 30.67
CA PRO A 450 24.22 25.54 31.92
C PRO A 450 24.64 24.08 31.75
N THR A 451 25.46 23.57 32.66
CA THR A 451 25.52 22.11 32.90
C THR A 451 24.33 21.73 33.79
N THR A 452 23.16 21.56 33.20
CA THR A 452 21.94 21.09 33.87
C THR A 452 21.67 19.64 33.49
N THR A 453 21.62 18.77 34.50
CA THR A 453 21.30 17.34 34.30
C THR A 453 19.78 17.18 34.34
N THR A 454 19.13 17.61 33.27
CA THR A 454 17.67 17.61 33.06
C THR A 454 17.30 17.16 31.65
N ASP A 455 18.12 17.53 30.69
CA ASP A 455 17.71 17.58 29.28
C ASP A 455 17.65 16.15 28.68
N ALA A 456 18.49 15.22 29.15
CA ALA A 456 18.40 13.77 28.85
C ALA A 456 17.25 13.01 29.58
N THR A 457 16.24 13.73 30.06
CA THR A 457 14.91 13.25 30.51
C THR A 457 13.90 14.41 30.44
N THR A 458 13.99 15.24 29.42
CA THR A 458 12.88 16.14 29.04
C THR A 458 12.19 15.47 27.86
N ASP A 459 10.87 15.49 27.91
CA ASP A 459 9.92 15.19 26.84
C ASP A 459 8.96 16.40 26.91
N SER A 460 8.74 17.08 25.79
CA SER A 460 8.36 18.51 25.81
C SER A 460 6.90 18.76 25.43
N ASP A 461 6.30 17.89 24.65
CA ASP A 461 4.85 17.79 24.35
C ASP A 461 4.17 16.66 25.16
N GLY A 462 4.75 15.45 25.18
CA GLY A 462 4.29 14.28 25.93
C GLY A 462 4.12 12.99 25.14
N ASP A 463 4.81 12.81 24.02
CA ASP A 463 4.68 11.65 23.12
C ASP A 463 5.13 10.31 23.78
N GLY A 464 6.39 10.19 24.20
CA GLY A 464 7.07 8.91 24.43
C GLY A 464 8.59 8.99 24.29
N LEU A 465 9.09 9.78 23.32
CA LEU A 465 10.49 10.14 23.10
C LEU A 465 10.96 11.19 24.13
N VAL A 466 11.97 11.98 23.76
CA VAL A 466 12.68 12.96 24.58
C VAL A 466 13.39 13.99 23.68
N ASP A 467 13.60 15.23 24.18
CA ASP A 467 14.27 16.39 23.54
C ASP A 467 15.68 16.14 22.92
N ALA A 468 16.18 14.90 22.99
CA ALA A 468 17.47 14.43 22.51
C ALA A 468 17.42 13.07 21.79
N ARG A 469 16.22 12.57 21.44
CA ARG A 469 15.99 11.44 20.53
C ARG A 469 15.17 11.87 19.31
N GLU A 470 14.24 12.81 19.47
CA GLU A 470 13.52 13.49 18.37
C GLU A 470 14.55 14.13 17.41
N ARG A 471 15.45 14.98 17.94
CA ARG A 471 16.66 15.48 17.23
C ARG A 471 17.81 14.44 17.08
N GLU A 472 17.48 13.16 16.98
CA GLU A 472 18.34 12.04 16.52
C GLU A 472 17.57 11.23 15.46
N LEU A 473 16.46 11.80 14.96
CA LEU A 473 15.41 11.26 14.09
C LEU A 473 14.71 12.40 13.29
N GLY A 474 15.30 13.59 13.17
CA GLY A 474 14.68 14.77 12.54
C GLY A 474 13.49 15.44 13.27
N THR A 475 12.69 14.70 14.05
CA THR A 475 11.35 15.15 14.51
C THR A 475 11.33 16.39 15.43
N ASP A 476 10.23 17.18 15.44
CA ASP A 476 10.12 18.43 16.22
C ASP A 476 9.83 18.14 17.71
N PRO A 477 10.74 18.49 18.66
CA PRO A 477 10.56 18.30 20.12
C PRO A 477 9.43 19.10 20.79
N THR A 478 8.45 19.58 20.02
CA THR A 478 7.25 20.27 20.49
C THR A 478 5.97 19.86 19.76
N VAL A 479 6.04 18.86 18.87
CA VAL A 479 4.95 18.24 18.13
C VAL A 479 5.07 16.72 18.36
N ALA A 480 3.97 16.07 18.75
CA ALA A 480 3.98 14.70 19.29
C ALA A 480 3.43 13.67 18.28
N ASP A 481 3.60 13.95 16.99
CA ASP A 481 2.77 13.60 15.83
C ASP A 481 3.31 14.48 14.66
N THR A 482 4.50 14.15 14.13
CA THR A 482 5.35 15.09 13.37
C THR A 482 4.97 15.25 11.89
N ASP A 483 4.73 14.16 11.16
CA ASP A 483 4.19 14.17 9.79
C ASP A 483 2.68 14.52 9.76
N GLY A 484 1.92 14.02 10.74
CA GLY A 484 0.50 14.29 10.93
C GLY A 484 -0.45 13.15 10.57
N ASP A 485 0.04 11.91 10.46
CA ASP A 485 -0.76 10.71 10.14
C ASP A 485 -1.84 10.40 11.21
N GLY A 486 -1.58 10.76 12.48
CA GLY A 486 -2.43 10.51 13.63
C GLY A 486 -1.88 9.50 14.66
N LEU A 487 -0.70 8.93 14.41
CA LEU A 487 0.16 8.31 15.41
C LEU A 487 0.91 9.40 16.21
N ARG A 488 2.08 9.06 16.76
CA ARG A 488 2.91 9.84 17.70
C ARG A 488 4.33 9.27 17.67
N ASP A 489 5.36 10.10 17.46
CA ASP A 489 6.73 9.68 17.15
C ASP A 489 7.28 8.53 18.04
N GLY A 490 6.97 8.56 19.34
CA GLY A 490 7.39 7.55 20.33
C GLY A 490 6.50 6.31 20.49
N ASP A 491 5.30 6.27 19.90
CA ASP A 491 4.55 5.03 19.69
C ASP A 491 5.07 4.30 18.43
N GLU A 492 5.37 5.02 17.35
CA GLU A 492 5.97 4.47 16.12
C GLU A 492 7.32 3.82 16.41
N VAL A 493 8.32 4.63 16.80
CA VAL A 493 9.72 4.21 16.98
C VAL A 493 9.92 3.13 18.07
N ASP A 494 9.11 3.15 19.13
CA ASP A 494 9.28 2.28 20.32
C ASP A 494 8.24 1.12 20.37
N ALA A 495 7.24 1.07 19.48
CA ALA A 495 6.21 0.02 19.46
C ALA A 495 5.78 -0.54 18.09
N LEU A 496 5.75 0.23 17.00
CA LEU A 496 5.41 -0.25 15.65
C LEU A 496 6.69 -0.63 14.88
N GLY A 497 7.52 0.36 14.54
CA GLY A 497 8.73 0.19 13.73
C GLY A 497 8.80 1.10 12.49
N THR A 498 7.75 1.89 12.29
CA THR A 498 7.53 2.93 11.28
C THR A 498 8.45 4.15 11.44
N ASP A 499 8.47 5.04 10.43
CA ASP A 499 9.35 6.22 10.38
C ASP A 499 8.59 7.54 10.66
N PRO A 500 8.83 8.24 11.79
CA PRO A 500 8.05 9.39 12.27
C PRO A 500 8.28 10.71 11.51
N LEU A 501 8.62 10.60 10.24
CA LEU A 501 8.73 11.67 9.25
C LEU A 501 7.96 11.33 7.95
N ASN A 502 7.46 10.10 7.81
CA ASN A 502 6.78 9.60 6.62
C ASN A 502 5.43 8.98 7.04
N PRO A 503 4.28 9.56 6.65
CA PRO A 503 2.97 9.09 7.11
C PRO A 503 2.51 7.75 6.51
N ASP A 504 3.23 7.20 5.53
CA ASP A 504 2.94 5.94 4.81
C ASP A 504 4.28 5.20 4.65
N THR A 505 4.61 4.33 5.62
CA THR A 505 5.96 3.78 5.80
C THR A 505 6.40 2.81 4.70
N ASP A 506 5.47 2.17 3.97
CA ASP A 506 5.78 1.19 2.92
C ASP A 506 5.21 1.48 1.52
N ASP A 507 4.75 2.72 1.30
CA ASP A 507 4.35 3.32 0.01
C ASP A 507 3.12 2.65 -0.65
N ASP A 508 2.18 2.17 0.17
CA ASP A 508 0.99 1.40 -0.23
C ASP A 508 -0.24 2.29 -0.56
N GLY A 509 -0.32 3.48 0.03
CA GLY A 509 -1.43 4.43 -0.12
C GLY A 509 -2.37 4.52 1.08
N VAL A 510 -2.13 3.76 2.15
CA VAL A 510 -2.80 3.87 3.45
C VAL A 510 -1.81 4.42 4.49
N THR A 511 -2.23 5.39 5.31
CA THR A 511 -1.29 5.95 6.31
C THR A 511 -1.13 5.02 7.53
N ASP A 512 0.06 4.98 8.12
CA ASP A 512 0.42 4.10 9.26
C ASP A 512 -0.63 4.13 10.40
N GLY A 513 -1.18 5.31 10.68
CA GLY A 513 -2.22 5.54 11.69
C GLY A 513 -3.63 5.12 11.29
N GLN A 514 -3.96 5.09 9.99
CA GLN A 514 -5.19 4.48 9.50
C GLN A 514 -5.10 2.96 9.66
N GLU A 515 -4.00 2.37 9.24
CA GLU A 515 -3.69 0.96 9.42
C GLU A 515 -3.74 0.54 10.89
N ALA A 516 -2.91 1.15 11.74
CA ALA A 516 -2.75 0.76 13.13
C ALA A 516 -3.99 1.05 14.01
N THR A 517 -4.97 1.84 13.54
CA THR A 517 -6.13 2.26 14.35
C THR A 517 -7.53 1.99 13.76
N GLU A 518 -7.68 1.92 12.43
CA GLU A 518 -8.96 1.67 11.74
C GLU A 518 -9.01 0.28 11.08
N PHE A 519 -8.04 -0.06 10.23
CA PHE A 519 -8.06 -1.30 9.44
C PHE A 519 -7.49 -2.52 10.20
N GLY A 520 -6.32 -2.38 10.82
CA GLY A 520 -5.69 -3.41 11.65
C GLY A 520 -4.63 -4.28 10.95
N THR A 521 -4.11 -3.77 9.84
CA THR A 521 -2.95 -4.22 9.05
C THR A 521 -1.62 -3.98 9.79
N ASP A 522 -0.47 -4.31 9.18
CA ASP A 522 0.87 -4.09 9.76
C ASP A 522 1.64 -3.05 8.90
N PRO A 523 1.86 -1.80 9.38
CA PRO A 523 2.37 -0.66 8.59
C PRO A 523 3.88 -0.74 8.29
N THR A 524 4.34 -1.93 7.94
CA THR A 524 5.70 -2.27 7.48
C THR A 524 5.70 -3.48 6.52
N GLU A 525 4.52 -4.04 6.19
CA GLU A 525 4.30 -5.11 5.22
C GLU A 525 3.04 -4.81 4.37
N ALA A 526 3.14 -3.88 3.40
CA ALA A 526 2.22 -3.45 2.30
C ALA A 526 1.31 -4.48 1.57
N ASP A 527 1.32 -5.74 1.99
CA ASP A 527 0.47 -6.88 1.61
C ASP A 527 0.37 -7.71 2.91
N THR A 528 -0.54 -7.32 3.81
CA THR A 528 -0.54 -7.74 5.23
C THR A 528 -0.69 -9.26 5.40
N ASP A 529 -1.39 -9.92 4.47
CA ASP A 529 -1.71 -11.34 4.57
C ASP A 529 -1.01 -12.26 3.55
N GLY A 530 -0.43 -11.70 2.49
CA GLY A 530 0.46 -12.37 1.54
C GLY A 530 -0.27 -12.96 0.32
N ASP A 531 -1.32 -12.29 -0.14
CA ASP A 531 -2.21 -12.64 -1.26
C ASP A 531 -1.65 -12.17 -2.61
N GLY A 532 -1.15 -10.93 -2.65
CA GLY A 532 -0.58 -10.29 -3.85
C GLY A 532 -1.33 -9.06 -4.36
N LEU A 533 -2.42 -8.64 -3.71
CA LEU A 533 -2.87 -7.25 -3.68
C LEU A 533 -2.12 -6.48 -2.58
N THR A 534 -2.09 -5.15 -2.66
CA THR A 534 -1.69 -4.28 -1.54
C THR A 534 -2.88 -3.91 -0.67
N ASP A 535 -2.67 -3.59 0.61
CA ASP A 535 -3.76 -3.26 1.54
C ASP A 535 -4.55 -2.01 1.07
N GLY A 536 -3.86 -1.06 0.44
CA GLY A 536 -4.39 0.10 -0.27
C GLY A 536 -5.12 -0.25 -1.57
N GLU A 537 -4.64 -1.20 -2.39
CA GLU A 537 -5.41 -1.70 -3.55
C GLU A 537 -6.71 -2.38 -3.10
N GLU A 538 -6.67 -3.17 -2.02
CA GLU A 538 -7.85 -3.78 -1.42
C GLU A 538 -8.83 -2.73 -0.91
N LEU A 539 -8.39 -1.74 -0.14
CA LEU A 539 -9.27 -0.74 0.46
C LEU A 539 -9.81 0.30 -0.55
N LEU A 540 -9.03 0.66 -1.57
CA LEU A 540 -9.37 1.73 -2.52
C LEU A 540 -9.94 1.23 -3.86
N SER A 541 -9.60 0.02 -4.30
CA SER A 541 -9.94 -0.47 -5.65
C SER A 541 -10.76 -1.76 -5.68
N VAL A 542 -10.47 -2.76 -4.84
CA VAL A 542 -11.13 -4.08 -4.89
C VAL A 542 -12.30 -4.20 -3.91
N GLY A 543 -12.15 -3.64 -2.70
CA GLY A 543 -13.14 -3.62 -1.61
C GLY A 543 -13.11 -4.82 -0.66
N THR A 544 -12.02 -5.60 -0.68
CA THR A 544 -11.80 -6.84 0.09
C THR A 544 -11.35 -6.56 1.54
N ASP A 545 -10.98 -7.58 2.31
CA ASP A 545 -10.56 -7.48 3.72
C ASP A 545 -9.06 -7.79 3.80
N PRO A 546 -8.15 -6.78 3.91
CA PRO A 546 -6.68 -6.96 3.88
C PRO A 546 -6.10 -7.64 5.14
N THR A 547 -6.89 -8.53 5.73
CA THR A 547 -6.47 -9.47 6.77
C THR A 547 -6.96 -10.91 6.46
N SER A 548 -7.44 -11.15 5.24
CA SER A 548 -8.20 -12.33 4.82
C SER A 548 -8.13 -12.72 3.30
N ALA A 549 -6.93 -12.92 2.73
CA ALA A 549 -6.42 -13.65 1.53
C ALA A 549 -7.26 -14.73 0.75
N ASP A 550 -8.58 -14.76 0.91
CA ASP A 550 -9.59 -15.75 0.49
C ASP A 550 -10.92 -15.23 1.09
N THR A 551 -11.43 -14.09 0.58
CA THR A 551 -12.51 -13.30 1.21
C THR A 551 -13.82 -14.10 1.36
N ASP A 552 -14.16 -14.94 0.38
CA ASP A 552 -15.40 -15.71 0.39
C ASP A 552 -15.27 -17.15 0.93
N GLY A 553 -14.06 -17.70 0.97
CA GLY A 553 -13.75 -19.04 1.49
C GLY A 553 -13.80 -20.18 0.45
N ASP A 554 -13.70 -19.88 -0.85
CA ASP A 554 -13.55 -20.81 -1.96
C ASP A 554 -12.20 -21.57 -1.91
N GLY A 555 -11.09 -20.83 -1.76
CA GLY A 555 -9.73 -21.35 -1.74
C GLY A 555 -8.85 -21.04 -2.98
N LEU A 556 -9.31 -20.19 -3.89
CA LEU A 556 -8.47 -19.16 -4.51
C LEU A 556 -8.16 -18.05 -3.47
N GLY A 557 -7.30 -17.09 -3.83
CA GLY A 557 -7.10 -15.85 -3.08
C GLY A 557 -7.45 -14.66 -3.96
N ASP A 558 -7.88 -13.56 -3.34
CA ASP A 558 -8.49 -12.41 -3.99
C ASP A 558 -7.58 -11.81 -5.08
N GLY A 559 -6.27 -11.77 -4.87
CA GLY A 559 -5.26 -11.38 -5.86
C GLY A 559 -5.06 -12.40 -6.99
N GLU A 560 -5.17 -13.71 -6.74
CA GLU A 560 -5.17 -14.73 -7.81
C GLU A 560 -6.44 -14.58 -8.68
N GLU A 561 -7.59 -14.25 -8.06
CA GLU A 561 -8.85 -13.99 -8.73
C GLU A 561 -8.82 -12.72 -9.59
N VAL A 562 -8.36 -11.59 -9.03
CA VAL A 562 -8.29 -10.31 -9.74
C VAL A 562 -7.22 -10.31 -10.85
N ALA A 563 -6.03 -10.89 -10.60
CA ALA A 563 -4.88 -10.77 -11.50
C ALA A 563 -4.73 -11.92 -12.53
N GLU A 564 -5.04 -13.17 -12.17
CA GLU A 564 -4.84 -14.33 -13.07
C GLU A 564 -6.15 -14.95 -13.60
N VAL A 565 -7.20 -15.08 -12.78
CA VAL A 565 -8.42 -15.82 -13.15
C VAL A 565 -9.49 -14.95 -13.82
N GLY A 566 -9.76 -13.76 -13.28
CA GLY A 566 -10.80 -12.83 -13.74
C GLY A 566 -12.20 -13.09 -13.17
N THR A 567 -12.27 -13.59 -11.93
CA THR A 567 -13.48 -13.86 -11.16
C THR A 567 -13.81 -12.71 -10.18
N ASP A 568 -14.87 -12.84 -9.38
CA ASP A 568 -15.34 -11.83 -8.42
C ASP A 568 -15.13 -12.37 -6.99
N PRO A 569 -14.16 -11.85 -6.20
CA PRO A 569 -13.73 -12.42 -4.92
C PRO A 569 -14.77 -12.34 -3.78
N PHE A 570 -15.96 -11.81 -4.07
CA PHE A 570 -17.11 -11.90 -3.18
C PHE A 570 -18.10 -13.02 -3.57
N THR A 571 -17.81 -13.80 -4.63
CA THR A 571 -18.77 -14.75 -5.23
C THR A 571 -18.20 -16.13 -5.65
N LEU A 572 -18.38 -17.09 -4.74
CA LEU A 572 -18.01 -18.52 -4.76
C LEU A 572 -18.58 -19.38 -5.90
N ASP A 573 -19.10 -18.78 -6.98
CA ASP A 573 -19.82 -19.38 -8.12
C ASP A 573 -20.06 -18.23 -9.14
N THR A 574 -18.99 -17.66 -9.72
CA THR A 574 -19.04 -16.40 -10.51
C THR A 574 -20.07 -16.45 -11.65
N ASP A 575 -20.15 -17.58 -12.36
CA ASP A 575 -21.06 -17.73 -13.50
C ASP A 575 -22.45 -18.33 -13.17
N GLY A 576 -22.60 -18.94 -11.98
CA GLY A 576 -23.85 -19.51 -11.47
C GLY A 576 -24.16 -20.94 -11.94
N ASP A 577 -23.16 -21.69 -12.41
CA ASP A 577 -23.20 -23.13 -12.70
C ASP A 577 -23.56 -23.98 -11.46
N GLY A 578 -22.91 -23.68 -10.32
CA GLY A 578 -22.98 -24.47 -9.08
C GLY A 578 -21.79 -25.39 -8.79
N LEU A 579 -20.64 -25.19 -9.44
CA LEU A 579 -19.32 -25.43 -8.87
C LEU A 579 -18.91 -24.21 -8.02
N SER A 580 -17.63 -24.09 -7.68
CA SER A 580 -17.03 -22.86 -7.17
C SER A 580 -15.72 -22.63 -7.90
N ASP A 581 -15.30 -21.38 -8.00
CA ASP A 581 -14.27 -20.94 -8.94
C ASP A 581 -12.93 -21.65 -8.69
N GLY A 582 -12.58 -21.95 -7.44
CA GLY A 582 -11.46 -22.82 -7.06
C GLY A 582 -11.72 -24.33 -7.15
N GLU A 583 -12.96 -24.85 -7.04
CA GLU A 583 -13.24 -26.23 -7.46
C GLU A 583 -12.99 -26.38 -8.98
N GLU A 584 -13.31 -25.36 -9.76
CA GLU A 584 -13.07 -25.28 -11.20
C GLU A 584 -11.57 -25.16 -11.54
N VAL A 585 -10.86 -24.18 -11.00
CA VAL A 585 -9.43 -23.96 -11.28
C VAL A 585 -8.55 -25.09 -10.71
N LEU A 586 -8.81 -25.56 -9.49
CA LEU A 586 -7.88 -26.44 -8.76
C LEU A 586 -8.16 -27.94 -8.92
N ASP A 587 -9.42 -28.38 -9.08
CA ASP A 587 -9.80 -29.81 -9.07
C ASP A 587 -10.47 -30.31 -10.38
N VAL A 588 -11.17 -29.45 -11.15
CA VAL A 588 -11.88 -29.82 -12.40
C VAL A 588 -11.10 -29.47 -13.68
N GLY A 589 -10.66 -28.22 -13.82
CA GLY A 589 -9.95 -27.66 -14.98
C GLY A 589 -10.84 -26.99 -16.04
N THR A 590 -11.98 -26.42 -15.63
CA THR A 590 -12.96 -25.66 -16.43
C THR A 590 -12.68 -24.15 -16.38
N ASP A 591 -13.55 -23.31 -16.97
CA ASP A 591 -13.41 -21.85 -17.06
C ASP A 591 -14.50 -21.20 -16.18
N PRO A 592 -14.20 -20.69 -14.96
CA PRO A 592 -15.21 -20.25 -13.98
C PRO A 592 -15.99 -18.98 -14.39
N THR A 593 -15.69 -18.44 -15.58
CA THR A 593 -16.45 -17.35 -16.20
C THR A 593 -17.47 -17.85 -17.24
N VAL A 594 -17.58 -19.18 -17.47
CA VAL A 594 -18.30 -19.81 -18.59
C VAL A 594 -19.02 -21.12 -18.20
N ALA A 595 -20.26 -20.99 -17.75
CA ALA A 595 -21.18 -22.04 -17.24
C ALA A 595 -21.64 -23.15 -18.25
N ASP A 596 -20.78 -23.53 -19.20
CA ASP A 596 -20.92 -24.49 -20.32
C ASP A 596 -19.56 -24.49 -21.07
N THR A 597 -18.45 -24.87 -20.40
CA THR A 597 -17.06 -24.61 -20.86
C THR A 597 -16.81 -25.11 -22.29
N ASP A 598 -17.35 -26.28 -22.64
CA ASP A 598 -17.14 -26.88 -23.97
C ASP A 598 -18.21 -26.53 -25.02
N GLY A 599 -19.31 -25.88 -24.60
CA GLY A 599 -20.40 -25.40 -25.46
C GLY A 599 -21.38 -26.47 -25.94
N ASP A 600 -21.50 -27.57 -25.21
CA ASP A 600 -22.50 -28.64 -25.37
C ASP A 600 -23.95 -28.14 -25.19
N GLY A 601 -24.18 -27.31 -24.18
CA GLY A 601 -25.51 -26.94 -23.68
C GLY A 601 -25.90 -27.58 -22.34
N ILE A 602 -24.94 -28.14 -21.60
CA ILE A 602 -25.08 -28.55 -20.20
C ILE A 602 -24.01 -27.80 -19.37
N PRO A 603 -24.38 -27.16 -18.25
CA PRO A 603 -23.40 -26.57 -17.33
C PRO A 603 -22.53 -27.62 -16.62
N ASP A 604 -21.28 -27.29 -16.37
CA ASP A 604 -20.19 -28.18 -15.95
C ASP A 604 -20.44 -28.85 -14.57
N GLY A 605 -20.97 -28.14 -13.59
CA GLY A 605 -21.44 -28.70 -12.32
C GLY A 605 -22.70 -29.55 -12.47
N GLN A 606 -23.45 -29.41 -13.57
CA GLN A 606 -24.48 -30.39 -13.96
C GLN A 606 -23.88 -31.60 -14.69
N GLU A 607 -22.81 -31.44 -15.47
CA GLU A 607 -22.05 -32.55 -16.12
C GLU A 607 -21.52 -33.53 -15.06
N LEU A 608 -20.85 -33.04 -14.02
CA LEU A 608 -20.33 -33.88 -12.93
C LEU A 608 -21.44 -34.64 -12.18
N GLN A 609 -22.67 -34.09 -12.12
CA GLN A 609 -23.85 -34.77 -11.57
C GLN A 609 -24.43 -35.85 -12.50
N LEU A 610 -24.27 -35.71 -13.82
CA LEU A 610 -24.67 -36.68 -14.84
C LEU A 610 -23.62 -37.78 -15.04
N GLY A 611 -22.34 -37.46 -14.82
CA GLY A 611 -21.19 -38.33 -15.03
C GLY A 611 -20.61 -38.23 -16.45
N THR A 612 -20.78 -37.08 -17.08
CA THR A 612 -20.14 -36.62 -18.33
C THR A 612 -18.79 -35.91 -18.00
N ASP A 613 -18.15 -35.29 -18.99
CA ASP A 613 -16.76 -34.79 -18.94
C ASP A 613 -16.73 -33.35 -19.50
N PRO A 614 -16.80 -32.28 -18.66
CA PRO A 614 -17.13 -30.90 -19.06
C PRO A 614 -16.10 -30.20 -19.98
N LEU A 615 -15.09 -30.94 -20.43
CA LEU A 615 -14.05 -30.50 -21.36
C LEU A 615 -14.17 -31.25 -22.71
N ASN A 616 -15.28 -31.95 -22.99
CA ASN A 616 -15.48 -32.81 -24.15
C ASN A 616 -16.99 -33.02 -24.54
N PRO A 617 -17.49 -32.33 -25.60
CA PRO A 617 -18.94 -32.24 -25.91
C PRO A 617 -19.47 -33.43 -26.74
N ASP A 618 -19.12 -34.65 -26.33
CA ASP A 618 -19.49 -35.99 -26.85
C ASP A 618 -18.75 -37.01 -25.95
N THR A 619 -19.12 -37.12 -24.66
CA THR A 619 -18.40 -37.90 -23.62
C THR A 619 -18.11 -39.33 -24.07
N ASP A 620 -19.06 -39.97 -24.75
CA ASP A 620 -18.93 -41.38 -25.15
C ASP A 620 -18.44 -41.62 -26.58
N GLY A 621 -18.39 -40.58 -27.42
CA GLY A 621 -17.79 -40.58 -28.76
C GLY A 621 -18.67 -41.23 -29.85
N ASP A 622 -19.99 -41.22 -29.66
CA ASP A 622 -21.01 -41.76 -30.56
C ASP A 622 -21.30 -40.79 -31.74
N GLY A 623 -21.14 -39.48 -31.51
CA GLY A 623 -21.27 -38.42 -32.51
C GLY A 623 -22.42 -37.45 -32.29
N LEU A 624 -22.82 -37.23 -31.04
CA LEU A 624 -23.77 -36.22 -30.58
C LEU A 624 -23.21 -35.52 -29.34
N ALA A 625 -23.62 -34.26 -29.16
CA ALA A 625 -23.45 -33.53 -27.92
C ALA A 625 -24.32 -34.18 -26.83
N ASP A 626 -23.80 -34.27 -25.61
CA ASP A 626 -24.42 -34.90 -24.45
C ASP A 626 -25.73 -34.18 -24.05
N GLY A 627 -25.82 -32.86 -24.24
CA GLY A 627 -27.03 -32.04 -24.08
C GLY A 627 -28.15 -32.33 -25.10
N GLU A 628 -27.84 -32.96 -26.23
CA GLU A 628 -28.83 -33.46 -27.21
C GLU A 628 -28.96 -35.01 -27.20
N ASP A 629 -28.09 -35.76 -26.52
CA ASP A 629 -28.18 -37.22 -26.45
C ASP A 629 -29.03 -37.75 -25.26
N PRO A 630 -29.98 -38.68 -25.49
CA PRO A 630 -30.76 -39.29 -24.41
C PRO A 630 -30.00 -40.31 -23.52
N ALA A 631 -28.69 -40.56 -23.72
CA ALA A 631 -27.89 -41.56 -23.02
C ALA A 631 -26.35 -41.30 -23.07
N PRO A 632 -25.83 -40.11 -22.69
CA PRO A 632 -24.46 -39.59 -22.97
C PRO A 632 -23.27 -40.34 -22.33
N THR A 633 -23.48 -41.57 -21.86
CA THR A 633 -22.46 -42.44 -21.21
C THR A 633 -22.57 -43.90 -21.66
N ASP A 634 -23.30 -44.21 -22.75
CA ASP A 634 -23.37 -45.53 -23.38
C ASP A 634 -23.37 -45.40 -24.94
N PRO A 635 -22.20 -45.57 -25.61
CA PRO A 635 -22.00 -45.39 -27.06
C PRO A 635 -22.57 -46.56 -27.89
N SER A 636 -23.67 -47.13 -27.37
CA SER A 636 -24.52 -48.15 -27.92
C SER A 636 -25.88 -47.59 -28.35
N VAL A 637 -26.18 -46.31 -28.07
CA VAL A 637 -27.53 -45.72 -28.13
C VAL A 637 -27.64 -44.50 -29.09
N PRO A 638 -27.00 -44.51 -30.28
CA PRO A 638 -26.85 -43.32 -31.13
C PRO A 638 -28.16 -42.59 -31.38
N GLY A 639 -28.21 -41.32 -30.94
CA GLY A 639 -29.40 -40.48 -31.00
C GLY A 639 -29.99 -40.42 -32.42
N GLY A 640 -31.30 -40.69 -32.46
CA GLY A 640 -31.82 -41.53 -33.53
C GLY A 640 -32.09 -40.82 -34.85
N THR A 641 -31.51 -41.33 -35.94
CA THR A 641 -32.33 -41.55 -37.13
C THR A 641 -33.24 -42.76 -36.92
N ASP A 642 -34.47 -42.54 -36.46
CA ASP A 642 -35.56 -43.51 -36.60
C ASP A 642 -35.83 -43.75 -38.10
N ASP A 643 -35.10 -44.71 -38.70
CA ASP A 643 -35.41 -45.27 -40.02
C ASP A 643 -36.64 -46.21 -39.88
N GLY A 644 -37.75 -45.59 -39.47
CA GLY A 644 -38.96 -46.23 -38.97
C GLY A 644 -39.61 -47.13 -40.02
N PRO A 645 -40.11 -48.32 -39.64
CA PRO A 645 -40.37 -49.39 -40.59
C PRO A 645 -41.67 -49.22 -41.41
N ASP A 646 -41.62 -48.42 -42.48
CA ASP A 646 -42.59 -48.44 -43.59
C ASP A 646 -41.93 -48.72 -44.96
N GLY A 647 -42.69 -49.26 -45.90
CA GLY A 647 -42.21 -49.77 -47.20
C GLY A 647 -42.58 -51.24 -47.48
N GLY A 648 -43.69 -51.72 -46.92
CA GLY A 648 -44.03 -53.15 -46.88
C GLY A 648 -44.09 -53.88 -48.23
N GLU A 649 -43.61 -55.13 -48.27
CA GLU A 649 -43.63 -55.99 -49.47
C GLU A 649 -45.05 -56.18 -50.03
N THR A 650 -45.33 -55.54 -51.17
CA THR A 650 -46.61 -55.72 -51.88
C THR A 650 -46.70 -57.12 -52.50
N THR A 651 -47.46 -58.01 -51.84
CA THR A 651 -47.70 -59.40 -52.27
C THR A 651 -48.39 -59.51 -53.64
N THR A 652 -47.59 -59.47 -54.70
CA THR A 652 -48.07 -59.57 -56.09
C THR A 652 -48.32 -61.02 -56.47
N VAL A 653 -49.53 -61.51 -56.19
CA VAL A 653 -50.00 -62.84 -56.61
C VAL A 653 -51.08 -62.73 -57.70
N ASN A 654 -50.91 -63.53 -58.76
CA ASN A 654 -51.75 -63.72 -59.96
C ASN A 654 -51.38 -62.87 -61.20
N GLY A 655 -51.16 -63.56 -62.32
CA GLY A 655 -50.81 -63.04 -63.65
C GLY A 655 -50.58 -64.17 -64.64
#